data_AF-A0A5N5WNY8-F1
#
_entry.id   AF-A0A5N5WNY8-F1
#
_cell.length_a   1.000
_cell.length_b   1.000
_cell.length_c   1.000
_cell.angle_alpha   90.00
_cell.angle_beta   90.00
_cell.angle_gamma   90.00
#
_symmetry.space_group_name_H-M   'P 1'
#
loop_
_entity.id
_entity.type
_entity.pdbx_description
1 polymer ?
#
loop_
_entity_poly.entity_id
_entity_poly.type
_entity_poly.pdbx_seq_one_letter_code
_entity_poly.pdbx_strand_id
1 'polypeptide(L)'
;MPVFTEYSAASRELRVLPSFAPPLPRLSPPFTPDGHAEKYEVVIVGAGPAGLMLNLLLSRYGLSDDSLLCVDAKPGTLKSGQADGLQPRTLEVLKSLGVADEILNDGCHMEEVAFWNPSASKDEIIERTSIIPNVAVPARYQHEVTIHQGRIERVLETDLLRYSKRGVQRNTKILDARIDEAGDPEFPVVADLEADGQRRTVRAKHLVGADGAHSTVRRCMGLQLVGESMDHIWGVVDLVIDTDFPDIRRRCAIHSPAGSVMVIPRERIATGDYLTRLYVQVPEEAPPDPNQIPVNGSDESLKADARARRSKVTLESIFQYAADAFKPYCIRPKENGAVDWWAAYQIGQRVSDNFTVKDSKGVNRVFIVGDACHTHSPKAGQGMNVSMMDSYNLAWKLAYSINGLTPDSAVSGRPDTLLDTYHAERHTIAQELIEFDRAFSSMFSGKMRSAEDGIDGLTHDQFLEAFSTGNGFTSGCGIEYPENLTVDKTLEQGIKNPIIGTDYLSGILRPGRRLLDVRLKRHADGNRRHLQDDFLSTGRFRILCLASSDLLEPQGVSAKTLTTLGTSVIPRYPVSTIEQVVIHPRLSKSFTWRNVPLELKKFSEMRFHSGYEMDDVYKIYGVDPAQGAMAVIRPDGYIGVIAALDDVKRVDSPKGSATGSEKNKPELGLAAVKDVNERQVDLEKGAQQSPSDLGKSNSPQQDPKLVTWNGPDDPENPKNWPTKKKWGAALIVSCFTFISPVMSSMVAPALQTMKSDFNIQDEVVSQLLLSIFVLAYAFGPLFLGPLSEIYGRVIVLQLANLFFLIFNIACGVSQTATQMIVFRFLAGLGGSAPLAIGGGVLSDCFLPEERGKSIAVYSLAPLLGPAVGPIAGGFIAERTTWRWVFYATSIADGIIQLVGLLYLRETYAPKVLRTRAEKIRKETGDASYQTEAERQNKTLPEVLRTALIRPFRLLATQPIVQALAIYMAYVYGVLYLMSSTFPALWTSPEYYNESTGIGGLNYISLGLGYFLGSQICARLNDHIYRRLKSRHNGTGKPEFRTPLLSIAAILNPVGLFIYGWTAQTHCHWIAPNIGALLLAMGNIVAMQCIQTYFVDAYTRFAASALAAGSFLRSIAGFGFPLFAPYMYQTLHYGWGNSLLAFLSILIGVPAPIFLWKYGERLRKMSPYAAG
;
A
#
# COMPACT_ATOMS: atom_id res chain seq x y z
N MET A 1 -29.59 69.03 18.73
CA MET A 1 -28.39 68.18 18.75
C MET A 1 -28.84 66.73 18.81
N PRO A 2 -28.30 65.81 17.99
CA PRO A 2 -28.45 64.38 18.22
C PRO A 2 -27.78 64.00 19.55
N VAL A 3 -28.40 63.12 20.33
CA VAL A 3 -27.91 62.75 21.68
C VAL A 3 -26.73 61.76 21.63
N PHE A 4 -26.54 61.06 20.50
CA PHE A 4 -25.37 60.25 20.19
C PHE A 4 -25.04 60.34 18.70
N THR A 5 -23.76 60.16 18.37
CA THR A 5 -23.25 59.99 17.01
C THR A 5 -22.79 58.56 16.84
N GLU A 6 -23.48 57.74 16.05
CA GLU A 6 -23.03 56.37 15.74
C GLU A 6 -22.19 56.37 14.45
N TYR A 7 -21.03 55.70 14.50
CA TYR A 7 -20.25 55.36 13.33
C TYR A 7 -20.17 53.84 13.21
N SER A 8 -20.51 53.32 12.03
CA SER A 8 -20.38 51.91 11.68
C SER A 8 -19.51 51.78 10.43
N ALA A 9 -18.50 50.92 10.49
CA ALA A 9 -17.79 50.52 9.28
C ALA A 9 -18.71 49.68 8.39
N ALA A 10 -18.56 49.78 7.06
CA ALA A 10 -19.32 48.98 6.08
C ALA A 10 -19.16 47.46 6.31
N SER A 11 -18.03 47.03 6.89
CA SER A 11 -17.79 45.64 7.29
C SER A 11 -18.69 45.11 8.42
N ARG A 12 -19.53 45.95 9.05
CA ARG A 12 -20.58 45.48 9.99
C ARG A 12 -21.74 44.82 9.25
N GLU A 13 -22.08 45.25 8.04
CA GLU A 13 -23.14 44.64 7.23
C GLU A 13 -22.78 43.20 6.82
N LEU A 14 -21.49 42.96 6.56
CA LEU A 14 -20.92 41.62 6.30
C LEU A 14 -21.03 40.64 7.49
N ARG A 15 -21.49 41.08 8.66
CA ARG A 15 -21.79 40.20 9.81
C ARG A 15 -23.23 39.71 9.84
N VAL A 16 -24.12 40.34 9.07
CA VAL A 16 -25.55 40.00 8.96
C VAL A 16 -25.81 39.21 7.68
N LEU A 17 -25.05 39.50 6.62
CA LEU A 17 -24.99 38.68 5.41
C LEU A 17 -24.21 37.38 5.64
N PRO A 18 -24.41 36.33 4.80
CA PRO A 18 -23.62 35.11 4.88
C PRO A 18 -22.12 35.41 4.76
N SER A 19 -21.31 34.81 5.64
CA SER A 19 -19.86 35.01 5.65
C SER A 19 -19.21 34.32 4.45
N PHE A 20 -18.90 35.08 3.42
CA PHE A 20 -18.15 34.62 2.26
C PHE A 20 -16.65 34.78 2.44
N ALA A 21 -15.89 33.82 1.93
CA ALA A 21 -14.48 34.06 1.68
C ALA A 21 -14.33 35.20 0.65
N PRO A 22 -13.48 36.22 0.88
CA PRO A 22 -13.22 37.24 -0.13
C PRO A 22 -12.67 36.59 -1.42
N PRO A 23 -13.10 37.06 -2.61
CA PRO A 23 -12.59 36.57 -3.89
C PRO A 23 -11.09 36.80 -4.02
N LEU A 24 -10.47 36.20 -5.04
CA LEU A 24 -9.09 36.51 -5.38
C LEU A 24 -8.99 37.97 -5.86
N PRO A 25 -7.89 38.67 -5.57
CA PRO A 25 -7.64 39.99 -6.13
C PRO A 25 -7.46 39.90 -7.65
N ARG A 26 -7.97 40.90 -8.36
CA ARG A 26 -7.87 41.02 -9.82
C ARG A 26 -6.91 42.16 -10.18
N LEU A 27 -5.79 41.83 -10.81
CA LEU A 27 -4.77 42.75 -11.31
C LEU A 27 -4.95 43.06 -12.80
N SER A 28 -5.55 42.14 -13.55
CA SER A 28 -6.00 42.37 -14.93
C SER A 28 -7.14 43.41 -14.97
N PRO A 29 -7.32 44.14 -16.09
CA PRO A 29 -8.49 45.01 -16.26
C PRO A 29 -9.81 44.25 -16.03
N PRO A 30 -10.81 44.86 -15.36
CA PRO A 30 -12.15 44.27 -15.27
C PRO A 30 -12.75 44.09 -16.67
N PHE A 31 -13.35 42.93 -16.93
CA PHE A 31 -14.12 42.75 -18.16
C PHE A 31 -15.44 43.51 -18.07
N THR A 32 -15.74 44.30 -19.10
CA THR A 32 -17.02 45.00 -19.28
C THR A 32 -17.62 44.60 -20.63
N PRO A 33 -18.82 43.98 -20.67
CA PRO A 33 -19.48 43.64 -21.92
C PRO A 33 -19.70 44.89 -22.80
N ASP A 34 -19.36 44.80 -24.09
CA ASP A 34 -19.46 45.92 -25.04
C ASP A 34 -20.88 46.16 -25.59
N GLY A 35 -21.85 45.33 -25.19
CA GLY A 35 -23.27 45.43 -25.55
C GLY A 35 -23.61 45.08 -27.00
N HIS A 36 -22.61 44.87 -27.85
CA HIS A 36 -22.78 44.58 -29.27
C HIS A 36 -22.50 43.11 -29.64
N ALA A 37 -21.70 42.40 -28.85
CA ALA A 37 -21.47 40.96 -28.99
C ALA A 37 -21.56 40.23 -27.63
N GLU A 38 -22.13 39.01 -27.61
CA GLU A 38 -22.05 38.15 -26.41
C GLU A 38 -20.60 37.66 -26.23
N LYS A 39 -19.88 38.31 -25.31
CA LYS A 39 -18.48 38.01 -24.95
C LYS A 39 -18.38 37.60 -23.48
N TYR A 40 -17.52 36.62 -23.19
CA TYR A 40 -17.23 36.12 -21.84
C TYR A 40 -15.73 35.83 -21.69
N GLU A 41 -15.19 35.88 -20.47
CA GLU A 41 -13.81 35.43 -20.26
C GLU A 41 -13.72 33.90 -20.21
N VAL A 42 -14.73 33.24 -19.64
CA VAL A 42 -14.86 31.78 -19.64
C VAL A 42 -16.27 31.36 -20.04
N VAL A 43 -16.36 30.42 -20.98
CA VAL A 43 -17.59 29.67 -21.25
C VAL A 43 -17.39 28.21 -20.81
N ILE A 44 -18.28 27.71 -19.96
CA ILE A 44 -18.35 26.30 -19.56
C ILE A 44 -19.54 25.66 -20.27
N VAL A 45 -19.33 24.51 -20.89
CA VAL A 45 -20.38 23.76 -21.61
C VAL A 45 -20.63 22.44 -20.90
N GLY A 46 -21.85 22.25 -20.41
CA GLY A 46 -22.25 21.11 -19.57
C GLY A 46 -22.23 21.47 -18.09
N ALA A 47 -23.32 21.14 -17.39
CA ALA A 47 -23.50 21.37 -15.94
C ALA A 47 -23.87 20.07 -15.21
N GLY A 48 -23.14 19.00 -15.52
CA GLY A 48 -22.97 17.87 -14.60
C GLY A 48 -21.95 18.19 -13.48
N PRO A 49 -21.52 17.20 -12.70
CA PRO A 49 -20.66 17.42 -11.53
C PRO A 49 -19.36 18.20 -11.80
N ALA A 50 -18.67 17.92 -12.91
CA ALA A 50 -17.47 18.67 -13.33
C ALA A 50 -17.78 20.14 -13.62
N GLY A 51 -18.73 20.41 -14.51
CA GLY A 51 -19.10 21.78 -14.91
C GLY A 51 -19.65 22.61 -13.75
N LEU A 52 -20.48 22.03 -12.89
CA LEU A 52 -20.97 22.70 -11.67
C LEU A 52 -19.85 23.00 -10.68
N MET A 53 -18.92 22.05 -10.46
CA MET A 53 -17.74 22.27 -9.61
C MET A 53 -16.88 23.41 -10.17
N LEU A 54 -16.59 23.42 -11.47
CA LEU A 54 -15.81 24.48 -12.12
C LEU A 54 -16.50 25.85 -12.02
N ASN A 55 -17.81 25.91 -12.30
CA ASN A 55 -18.58 27.15 -12.25
C ASN A 55 -18.62 27.72 -10.82
N LEU A 56 -18.93 26.88 -9.83
CA LEU A 56 -18.92 27.24 -8.41
C LEU A 56 -17.55 27.82 -7.98
N LEU A 57 -16.46 27.14 -8.34
CA LEU A 57 -15.11 27.57 -7.97
C LEU A 57 -14.74 28.90 -8.62
N LEU A 58 -14.98 29.07 -9.92
CA LEU A 58 -14.66 30.32 -10.63
C LEU A 58 -15.46 31.50 -10.10
N SER A 59 -16.78 31.34 -9.85
CA SER A 59 -17.60 32.36 -9.20
C SER A 59 -17.09 32.68 -7.78
N ARG A 60 -16.76 31.65 -6.99
CA ARG A 60 -16.20 31.80 -5.63
C ARG A 60 -14.82 32.48 -5.62
N TYR A 61 -14.06 32.34 -6.69
CA TYR A 61 -12.75 32.99 -6.87
C TYR A 61 -12.86 34.41 -7.44
N GLY A 62 -14.05 34.87 -7.83
CA GLY A 62 -14.35 36.27 -8.15
C GLY A 62 -14.79 36.56 -9.58
N LEU A 63 -15.00 35.55 -10.44
CA LEU A 63 -15.55 35.79 -11.77
C LEU A 63 -17.06 36.07 -11.67
N SER A 64 -17.50 37.21 -12.20
CA SER A 64 -18.90 37.60 -12.26
C SER A 64 -19.66 36.88 -13.38
N ASP A 65 -20.99 36.96 -13.36
CA ASP A 65 -21.87 36.49 -14.45
C ASP A 65 -21.58 37.18 -15.80
N ASP A 66 -20.90 38.33 -15.80
CA ASP A 66 -20.44 39.00 -17.02
C ASP A 66 -19.16 38.34 -17.56
N SER A 67 -18.27 37.89 -16.68
CA SER A 67 -17.03 37.19 -17.08
C SER A 67 -17.23 35.71 -17.36
N LEU A 68 -18.26 35.09 -16.79
CA LEU A 68 -18.46 33.63 -16.75
C LEU A 68 -19.86 33.23 -17.22
N LEU A 69 -19.92 32.38 -18.24
CA LEU A 69 -21.15 31.73 -18.70
C LEU A 69 -21.03 30.22 -18.54
N CYS A 70 -21.99 29.59 -17.87
CA CYS A 70 -22.17 28.14 -17.87
C CYS A 70 -23.48 27.77 -18.56
N VAL A 71 -23.41 26.94 -19.59
CA VAL A 71 -24.58 26.46 -20.36
C VAL A 71 -24.76 24.96 -20.22
N ASP A 72 -26.00 24.48 -20.24
CA ASP A 72 -26.30 23.05 -20.25
C ASP A 72 -27.53 22.74 -21.11
N ALA A 73 -27.46 21.65 -21.86
CA ALA A 73 -28.51 21.26 -22.79
C ALA A 73 -29.77 20.68 -22.11
N LYS A 74 -29.69 20.27 -20.84
CA LYS A 74 -30.82 19.71 -20.10
C LYS A 74 -31.68 20.84 -19.51
N PRO A 75 -32.99 20.63 -19.30
CA PRO A 75 -33.88 21.62 -18.69
C PRO A 75 -33.67 21.83 -17.18
N GLY A 76 -32.87 20.99 -16.52
CA GLY A 76 -32.62 21.08 -15.08
C GLY A 76 -31.74 19.95 -14.57
N THR A 77 -31.62 19.82 -13.24
CA THR A 77 -30.88 18.75 -12.57
C THR A 77 -31.43 17.36 -12.91
N LEU A 78 -30.56 16.35 -12.86
CA LEU A 78 -30.97 14.98 -13.16
C LEU A 78 -31.95 14.43 -12.11
N LYS A 79 -33.16 14.06 -12.58
CA LYS A 79 -34.15 13.33 -11.77
C LYS A 79 -33.74 11.89 -11.48
N SER A 80 -32.92 11.29 -12.34
CA SER A 80 -32.33 9.96 -12.15
C SER A 80 -30.84 10.03 -12.44
N GLY A 81 -30.04 9.92 -11.38
CA GLY A 81 -28.60 10.09 -11.35
C GLY A 81 -27.86 8.81 -11.71
N GLN A 82 -26.84 8.93 -12.55
CA GLN A 82 -26.04 7.78 -13.01
C GLN A 82 -24.92 7.46 -12.01
N ALA A 83 -24.41 8.46 -11.29
CA ALA A 83 -23.43 8.30 -10.20
C ALA A 83 -24.07 8.45 -8.80
N ASP A 84 -23.34 7.98 -7.78
CA ASP A 84 -23.75 8.05 -6.38
C ASP A 84 -22.58 8.06 -5.37
N GLY A 85 -21.54 7.26 -5.59
CA GLY A 85 -20.38 7.17 -4.69
C GLY A 85 -19.47 8.41 -4.67
N LEU A 86 -19.13 8.87 -3.47
CA LEU A 86 -18.19 9.95 -3.17
C LEU A 86 -17.01 9.42 -2.33
N GLN A 87 -15.82 9.50 -2.92
CA GLN A 87 -14.58 8.97 -2.35
C GLN A 87 -13.98 9.92 -1.29
N PRO A 88 -13.14 9.41 -0.36
CA PRO A 88 -12.53 10.19 0.72
C PRO A 88 -11.93 11.54 0.29
N ARG A 89 -11.12 11.57 -0.78
CA ARG A 89 -10.52 12.84 -1.24
C ARG A 89 -11.57 13.85 -1.74
N THR A 90 -12.64 13.37 -2.36
CA THR A 90 -13.76 14.23 -2.77
C THR A 90 -14.50 14.80 -1.56
N LEU A 91 -14.73 13.98 -0.53
CA LEU A 91 -15.35 14.42 0.72
C LEU A 91 -14.49 15.46 1.46
N GLU A 92 -13.15 15.31 1.45
CA GLU A 92 -12.22 16.34 1.94
C GLU A 92 -12.41 17.69 1.22
N VAL A 93 -12.51 17.68 -0.12
CA VAL A 93 -12.71 18.89 -0.95
C VAL A 93 -14.10 19.50 -0.77
N LEU A 94 -15.16 18.69 -0.72
CA LEU A 94 -16.52 19.17 -0.45
C LEU A 94 -16.63 19.76 0.97
N LYS A 95 -15.81 19.27 1.93
CA LYS A 95 -15.74 19.85 3.27
C LYS A 95 -14.98 21.17 3.30
N SER A 96 -13.87 21.32 2.57
CA SER A 96 -13.16 22.60 2.45
C SER A 96 -13.94 23.67 1.65
N LEU A 97 -14.92 23.25 0.85
CA LEU A 97 -15.93 24.12 0.23
C LEU A 97 -17.10 24.47 1.16
N GLY A 98 -17.31 23.71 2.24
CA GLY A 98 -18.42 23.91 3.18
C GLY A 98 -19.76 23.32 2.71
N VAL A 99 -19.74 22.36 1.77
CA VAL A 99 -20.93 21.76 1.15
C VAL A 99 -21.12 20.27 1.47
N ALA A 100 -20.17 19.64 2.18
CA ALA A 100 -20.23 18.22 2.53
C ALA A 100 -21.26 17.87 3.62
N ASP A 101 -21.76 18.81 4.41
CA ASP A 101 -22.48 18.48 5.65
C ASP A 101 -23.85 17.80 5.41
N GLU A 102 -24.60 18.18 4.35
CA GLU A 102 -25.82 17.44 3.96
C GLU A 102 -25.47 16.03 3.46
N ILE A 103 -24.42 15.91 2.64
CA ILE A 103 -23.95 14.64 2.06
C ILE A 103 -23.54 13.66 3.16
N LEU A 104 -22.80 14.13 4.17
CA LEU A 104 -22.32 13.32 5.29
C LEU A 104 -23.44 12.93 6.27
N ASN A 105 -24.50 13.72 6.40
CA ASN A 105 -25.61 13.41 7.30
C ASN A 105 -26.66 12.49 6.66
N ASP A 106 -26.96 12.68 5.37
CA ASP A 106 -28.08 12.00 4.70
C ASP A 106 -27.64 10.85 3.78
N GLY A 107 -26.38 10.83 3.35
CA GLY A 107 -25.82 9.77 2.50
C GLY A 107 -25.59 8.46 3.27
N CYS A 108 -25.47 7.34 2.55
CA CYS A 108 -25.15 6.05 3.15
C CYS A 108 -23.63 5.87 3.24
N HIS A 109 -23.12 5.59 4.46
CA HIS A 109 -21.69 5.42 4.72
C HIS A 109 -21.27 3.97 4.45
N MET A 110 -20.31 3.78 3.55
CA MET A 110 -19.72 2.49 3.21
C MET A 110 -18.35 2.35 3.87
N GLU A 111 -18.35 1.79 5.09
CA GLU A 111 -17.14 1.53 5.89
C GLU A 111 -16.49 0.18 5.56
N GLU A 112 -17.27 -0.84 5.19
CA GLU A 112 -16.83 -2.21 4.94
C GLU A 112 -17.25 -2.71 3.55
N VAL A 113 -16.46 -3.62 2.97
CA VAL A 113 -16.81 -4.44 1.80
C VAL A 113 -16.85 -5.90 2.21
N ALA A 114 -17.96 -6.57 1.91
CA ALA A 114 -18.11 -8.02 2.03
C ALA A 114 -17.88 -8.70 0.67
N PHE A 115 -17.08 -9.75 0.64
CA PHE A 115 -16.86 -10.57 -0.56
C PHE A 115 -17.61 -11.88 -0.40
N TRP A 116 -18.42 -12.19 -1.42
CA TRP A 116 -19.24 -13.39 -1.51
C TRP A 116 -18.84 -14.13 -2.78
N ASN A 117 -18.42 -15.38 -2.65
CA ASN A 117 -17.92 -16.20 -3.76
C ASN A 117 -18.69 -17.53 -3.78
N PRO A 118 -18.58 -18.36 -4.84
CA PRO A 118 -19.22 -19.67 -4.86
C PRO A 118 -18.74 -20.54 -3.70
N SER A 119 -19.66 -21.17 -2.97
CA SER A 119 -19.29 -22.04 -1.84
C SER A 119 -18.68 -23.36 -2.33
N ALA A 120 -17.78 -23.91 -1.52
CA ALA A 120 -17.31 -25.29 -1.66
C ALA A 120 -18.22 -26.32 -0.95
N SER A 121 -19.22 -25.86 -0.19
CA SER A 121 -20.27 -26.70 0.38
C SER A 121 -21.23 -27.16 -0.71
N LYS A 122 -21.80 -28.37 -0.57
CA LYS A 122 -22.88 -28.83 -1.46
C LYS A 122 -24.25 -28.25 -1.09
N ASP A 123 -24.35 -27.67 0.11
CA ASP A 123 -25.61 -27.18 0.69
C ASP A 123 -25.77 -25.65 0.55
N GLU A 124 -24.73 -24.94 0.10
CA GLU A 124 -24.69 -23.48 -0.10
C GLU A 124 -24.22 -23.14 -1.52
N ILE A 125 -24.74 -22.07 -2.14
CA ILE A 125 -24.37 -21.68 -3.52
C ILE A 125 -23.34 -20.55 -3.52
N ILE A 126 -23.51 -19.56 -2.64
CA ILE A 126 -22.52 -18.52 -2.35
C ILE A 126 -22.25 -18.45 -0.84
N GLU A 127 -20.99 -18.21 -0.47
CA GLU A 127 -20.55 -17.99 0.91
C GLU A 127 -19.76 -16.69 1.05
N ARG A 128 -19.81 -16.07 2.23
CA ARG A 128 -19.01 -14.89 2.55
C ARG A 128 -17.59 -15.28 2.95
N THR A 129 -16.63 -15.04 2.07
CA THR A 129 -15.22 -15.39 2.30
C THR A 129 -14.48 -14.36 3.16
N SER A 130 -14.80 -13.07 3.01
CA SER A 130 -14.12 -12.00 3.77
C SER A 130 -14.96 -10.74 3.95
N ILE A 131 -14.59 -9.94 4.96
CA ILE A 131 -15.02 -8.55 5.15
C ILE A 131 -13.75 -7.73 5.43
N ILE A 132 -13.58 -6.63 4.70
CA ILE A 132 -12.44 -5.70 4.85
C ILE A 132 -12.91 -4.24 4.89
N PRO A 133 -12.10 -3.29 5.39
CA PRO A 133 -12.39 -1.86 5.28
C PRO A 133 -12.51 -1.41 3.81
N ASN A 134 -13.52 -0.61 3.48
CA ASN A 134 -13.69 -0.03 2.14
C ASN A 134 -12.61 1.01 1.83
N VAL A 135 -12.07 1.67 2.85
CA VAL A 135 -10.91 2.57 2.77
C VAL A 135 -9.82 2.05 3.70
N ALA A 136 -8.64 1.81 3.16
CA ALA A 136 -7.48 1.25 3.86
C ALA A 136 -6.31 2.25 3.99
N VAL A 137 -6.41 3.43 3.35
CA VAL A 137 -5.39 4.48 3.43
C VAL A 137 -5.79 5.61 4.41
N PRO A 138 -4.83 6.22 5.13
CA PRO A 138 -5.09 7.37 5.97
C PRO A 138 -5.72 8.54 5.20
N ALA A 139 -6.90 8.96 5.64
CA ALA A 139 -7.73 10.00 5.06
C ALA A 139 -8.66 10.55 6.15
N ARG A 140 -9.14 11.79 6.00
CA ARG A 140 -10.05 12.42 6.98
C ARG A 140 -11.32 11.60 7.21
N TYR A 141 -11.84 11.01 6.14
CA TYR A 141 -13.01 10.14 6.12
C TYR A 141 -12.55 8.73 5.73
N GLN A 142 -12.71 7.76 6.64
CA GLN A 142 -12.32 6.35 6.43
C GLN A 142 -13.43 5.53 5.77
N HIS A 143 -14.25 6.18 4.95
CA HIS A 143 -15.41 5.60 4.27
C HIS A 143 -15.67 6.30 2.94
N GLU A 144 -16.42 5.62 2.07
CA GLU A 144 -17.07 6.21 0.91
C GLU A 144 -18.51 6.56 1.30
N VAL A 145 -19.09 7.63 0.74
CA VAL A 145 -20.50 7.99 0.99
C VAL A 145 -21.27 7.90 -0.31
N THR A 146 -22.42 7.23 -0.31
CA THR A 146 -23.30 7.14 -1.48
C THR A 146 -24.54 8.00 -1.30
N ILE A 147 -24.86 8.81 -2.32
CA ILE A 147 -26.04 9.68 -2.34
C ILE A 147 -26.39 10.01 -3.80
N HIS A 148 -27.67 10.11 -4.15
CA HIS A 148 -28.12 10.39 -5.52
C HIS A 148 -27.42 11.61 -6.14
N GLN A 149 -26.81 11.46 -7.32
CA GLN A 149 -26.09 12.54 -8.03
C GLN A 149 -26.89 13.83 -8.15
N GLY A 150 -28.21 13.78 -8.37
CA GLY A 150 -29.05 14.98 -8.44
C GLY A 150 -29.08 15.80 -7.13
N ARG A 151 -28.84 15.17 -5.96
CA ARG A 151 -28.64 15.89 -4.69
C ARG A 151 -27.29 16.59 -4.65
N ILE A 152 -26.23 15.96 -5.17
CA ILE A 152 -24.88 16.55 -5.25
C ILE A 152 -24.89 17.75 -6.20
N GLU A 153 -25.48 17.59 -7.40
CA GLU A 153 -25.69 18.68 -8.37
C GLU A 153 -26.46 19.85 -7.73
N ARG A 154 -27.59 19.57 -7.07
CA ARG A 154 -28.38 20.58 -6.35
C ARG A 154 -27.59 21.27 -5.24
N VAL A 155 -26.78 20.54 -4.46
CA VAL A 155 -25.95 21.12 -3.39
C VAL A 155 -24.92 22.10 -3.95
N LEU A 156 -24.23 21.73 -5.04
CA LEU A 156 -23.28 22.61 -5.73
C LEU A 156 -23.99 23.83 -6.36
N GLU A 157 -25.13 23.63 -7.02
CA GLU A 157 -25.92 24.70 -7.64
C GLU A 157 -26.54 25.65 -6.60
N THR A 158 -26.90 25.16 -5.41
CA THR A 158 -27.38 25.97 -4.29
C THR A 158 -26.28 26.85 -3.69
N ASP A 159 -25.03 26.35 -3.59
CA ASP A 159 -23.89 27.17 -3.13
C ASP A 159 -23.45 28.16 -4.23
N LEU A 160 -23.55 27.79 -5.51
CA LEU A 160 -23.27 28.66 -6.66
C LEU A 160 -24.16 29.90 -6.68
N LEU A 161 -25.45 29.77 -6.36
CA LEU A 161 -26.41 30.88 -6.30
C LEU A 161 -26.09 31.92 -5.20
N ARG A 162 -25.09 31.66 -4.35
CA ARG A 162 -24.55 32.65 -3.40
C ARG A 162 -23.53 33.58 -4.04
N TYR A 163 -22.96 33.20 -5.18
CA TYR A 163 -21.90 33.91 -5.90
C TYR A 163 -22.36 34.40 -7.29
N SER A 164 -23.25 33.65 -7.94
CA SER A 164 -23.82 33.94 -9.26
C SER A 164 -25.31 34.27 -9.13
N LYS A 165 -25.80 35.32 -9.79
CA LYS A 165 -27.24 35.63 -9.89
C LYS A 165 -27.90 34.86 -11.03
N ARG A 166 -27.14 34.60 -12.10
CA ARG A 166 -27.57 33.88 -13.30
C ARG A 166 -27.70 32.37 -13.08
N GLY A 167 -26.78 31.78 -12.32
CA GLY A 167 -26.64 30.33 -12.21
C GLY A 167 -26.25 29.68 -13.54
N VAL A 168 -26.76 28.47 -13.79
CA VAL A 168 -26.55 27.74 -15.05
C VAL A 168 -27.65 28.09 -16.05
N GLN A 169 -27.27 28.45 -17.29
CA GLN A 169 -28.23 28.61 -18.37
C GLN A 169 -28.59 27.24 -18.98
N ARG A 170 -29.72 26.69 -18.53
CA ARG A 170 -30.33 25.43 -19.01
C ARG A 170 -30.90 25.58 -20.44
N ASN A 171 -31.39 24.49 -21.02
CA ASN A 171 -31.95 24.41 -22.39
C ASN A 171 -31.03 24.96 -23.50
N THR A 172 -29.72 25.04 -23.25
CA THR A 172 -28.76 25.68 -24.14
C THR A 172 -27.69 24.66 -24.53
N LYS A 173 -27.74 24.17 -25.77
CA LYS A 173 -26.77 23.21 -26.30
C LYS A 173 -25.71 23.93 -27.15
N ILE A 174 -24.49 23.42 -27.15
CA ILE A 174 -23.48 23.83 -28.13
C ILE A 174 -23.71 23.09 -29.47
N LEU A 175 -23.51 23.80 -30.57
CA LEU A 175 -23.55 23.29 -31.94
C LEU A 175 -22.15 23.11 -32.51
N ASP A 176 -21.31 24.14 -32.37
CA ASP A 176 -19.94 24.19 -32.88
C ASP A 176 -19.02 25.01 -31.96
N ALA A 177 -17.71 24.77 -32.05
CA ALA A 177 -16.67 25.55 -31.39
C ALA A 177 -15.42 25.65 -32.27
N ARG A 178 -14.83 26.84 -32.40
CA ARG A 178 -13.61 27.07 -33.19
C ARG A 178 -12.73 28.16 -32.58
N ILE A 179 -11.45 28.15 -32.95
CA ILE A 179 -10.53 29.25 -32.65
C ILE A 179 -10.41 30.13 -33.91
N ASP A 180 -10.83 31.37 -33.79
CA ASP A 180 -10.83 32.42 -34.82
C ASP A 180 -10.10 33.65 -34.27
N GLU A 181 -8.77 33.66 -34.37
CA GLU A 181 -7.92 34.78 -33.93
C GLU A 181 -8.05 36.02 -34.81
N ALA A 182 -8.61 35.89 -36.02
CA ALA A 182 -8.75 37.00 -36.97
C ALA A 182 -9.98 37.88 -36.66
N GLY A 183 -11.08 37.28 -36.19
CA GLY A 183 -12.29 38.02 -35.82
C GLY A 183 -12.18 38.82 -34.52
N ASP A 184 -11.54 38.27 -33.48
CA ASP A 184 -11.25 38.96 -32.21
C ASP A 184 -10.02 38.32 -31.54
N PRO A 185 -8.85 38.97 -31.54
CA PRO A 185 -7.63 38.42 -30.93
C PRO A 185 -7.64 38.30 -29.40
N GLU A 186 -8.52 39.05 -28.70
CA GLU A 186 -8.66 38.95 -27.24
C GLU A 186 -9.60 37.80 -26.86
N PHE A 187 -10.71 37.68 -27.59
CA PHE A 187 -11.72 36.62 -27.46
C PHE A 187 -11.72 35.69 -28.69
N PRO A 188 -10.65 34.90 -28.92
CA PRO A 188 -10.48 34.12 -30.15
C PRO A 188 -11.34 32.87 -30.20
N VAL A 189 -11.86 32.37 -29.08
CA VAL A 189 -12.73 31.18 -29.12
C VAL A 189 -14.14 31.60 -29.49
N VAL A 190 -14.72 30.97 -30.50
CA VAL A 190 -16.10 31.17 -30.92
C VAL A 190 -16.89 29.90 -30.63
N ALA A 191 -18.01 30.03 -29.93
CA ALA A 191 -18.93 28.93 -29.67
C ALA A 191 -20.32 29.28 -30.20
N ASP A 192 -20.86 28.44 -31.09
CA ASP A 192 -22.21 28.58 -31.62
C ASP A 192 -23.16 27.76 -30.76
N LEU A 193 -24.13 28.42 -30.14
CA LEU A 193 -25.08 27.86 -29.20
C LEU A 193 -26.49 27.86 -29.79
N GLU A 194 -27.32 26.92 -29.36
CA GLU A 194 -28.77 26.95 -29.59
C GLU A 194 -29.48 26.94 -28.24
N ALA A 195 -30.25 27.99 -27.96
CA ALA A 195 -31.08 28.15 -26.77
C ALA A 195 -32.53 28.33 -27.22
N ASP A 196 -33.45 27.51 -26.69
CA ASP A 196 -34.89 27.57 -27.01
C ASP A 196 -35.20 27.60 -28.53
N GLY A 197 -34.40 26.89 -29.32
CA GLY A 197 -34.51 26.81 -30.78
C GLY A 197 -33.90 27.98 -31.56
N GLN A 198 -33.41 29.02 -30.88
CA GLN A 198 -32.70 30.14 -31.50
C GLN A 198 -31.18 29.93 -31.45
N ARG A 199 -30.50 30.18 -32.59
CA ARG A 199 -29.04 30.14 -32.65
C ARG A 199 -28.46 31.49 -32.22
N ARG A 200 -27.41 31.45 -31.40
CA ARG A 200 -26.58 32.61 -31.03
C ARG A 200 -25.12 32.24 -31.04
N THR A 201 -24.25 33.20 -31.33
CA THR A 201 -22.80 33.02 -31.32
C THR A 201 -22.21 33.79 -30.14
N VAL A 202 -21.40 33.11 -29.33
CA VAL A 202 -20.67 33.74 -28.22
C VAL A 202 -19.17 33.68 -28.47
N ARG A 203 -18.42 34.69 -28.00
CA ARG A 203 -16.95 34.69 -28.04
C ARG A 203 -16.35 34.61 -26.64
N ALA A 204 -15.22 33.91 -26.51
CA ALA A 204 -14.60 33.64 -25.23
C ALA A 204 -13.07 33.79 -25.24
N LYS A 205 -12.48 34.18 -24.11
CA LYS A 205 -11.02 34.06 -23.91
C LYS A 205 -10.64 32.59 -23.73
N HIS A 206 -11.45 31.83 -22.97
CA HIS A 206 -11.33 30.40 -22.79
C HIS A 206 -12.68 29.67 -22.84
N LEU A 207 -12.67 28.43 -23.34
CA LEU A 207 -13.83 27.53 -23.39
C LEU A 207 -13.50 26.24 -22.64
N VAL A 208 -14.42 25.71 -21.83
CA VAL A 208 -14.25 24.45 -21.10
C VAL A 208 -15.39 23.48 -21.39
N GLY A 209 -15.07 22.37 -22.05
CA GLY A 209 -15.98 21.26 -22.31
C GLY A 209 -16.12 20.34 -21.10
N ALA A 210 -17.25 20.44 -20.41
CA ALA A 210 -17.72 19.53 -19.36
C ALA A 210 -18.97 18.74 -19.82
N ASP A 211 -19.15 18.61 -21.14
CA ASP A 211 -20.34 18.11 -21.84
C ASP A 211 -20.36 16.57 -22.04
N GLY A 212 -19.53 15.86 -21.26
CA GLY A 212 -19.60 14.42 -21.06
C GLY A 212 -18.99 13.56 -22.18
N ALA A 213 -19.23 12.25 -22.12
CA ALA A 213 -18.61 11.25 -23.01
C ALA A 213 -18.77 11.55 -24.51
N HIS A 214 -19.88 12.16 -24.91
CA HIS A 214 -20.18 12.54 -26.29
C HIS A 214 -19.85 14.01 -26.63
N SER A 215 -18.98 14.64 -25.84
CA SER A 215 -18.57 16.05 -25.95
C SER A 215 -18.51 16.55 -27.40
N THR A 216 -19.26 17.62 -27.65
CA THR A 216 -19.20 18.38 -28.89
C THR A 216 -17.96 19.26 -28.88
N VAL A 217 -17.62 19.89 -27.74
CA VAL A 217 -16.40 20.71 -27.60
C VAL A 217 -15.15 19.92 -28.01
N ARG A 218 -14.98 18.70 -27.47
CA ARG A 218 -13.86 17.81 -27.82
C ARG A 218 -13.80 17.54 -29.33
N ARG A 219 -14.94 17.18 -29.94
CA ARG A 219 -15.03 16.83 -31.37
C ARG A 219 -14.72 18.01 -32.29
N CYS A 220 -15.25 19.20 -31.99
CA CYS A 220 -14.96 20.41 -32.76
C CYS A 220 -13.48 20.81 -32.68
N MET A 221 -12.81 20.51 -31.56
CA MET A 221 -11.37 20.69 -31.38
C MET A 221 -10.49 19.57 -31.99
N GLY A 222 -11.07 18.57 -32.66
CA GLY A 222 -10.33 17.46 -33.27
C GLY A 222 -9.74 16.44 -32.29
N LEU A 223 -9.97 16.59 -30.98
CA LEU A 223 -9.49 15.70 -29.93
C LEU A 223 -10.24 14.36 -29.95
N GLN A 224 -9.54 13.26 -29.69
CA GLN A 224 -10.12 11.91 -29.81
C GLN A 224 -10.00 11.11 -28.52
N LEU A 225 -11.11 10.49 -28.08
CA LEU A 225 -11.09 9.49 -27.01
C LEU A 225 -10.51 8.18 -27.55
N VAL A 226 -9.22 7.97 -27.30
CA VAL A 226 -8.48 6.75 -27.66
C VAL A 226 -8.65 5.71 -26.54
N GLY A 227 -8.98 4.48 -26.92
CA GLY A 227 -9.06 3.36 -25.99
C GLY A 227 -9.98 2.25 -26.47
N GLU A 228 -10.04 1.17 -25.70
CA GLU A 228 -10.74 -0.07 -26.04
C GLU A 228 -12.15 -0.09 -25.43
N SER A 229 -13.02 -0.91 -26.03
CA SER A 229 -14.36 -1.18 -25.49
C SER A 229 -14.45 -2.66 -25.17
N MET A 230 -14.81 -3.00 -23.94
CA MET A 230 -14.99 -4.38 -23.50
C MET A 230 -16.40 -4.83 -23.88
N ASP A 231 -16.57 -6.10 -24.24
CA ASP A 231 -17.87 -6.65 -24.68
C ASP A 231 -18.90 -6.83 -23.55
N HIS A 232 -18.48 -6.81 -22.29
CA HIS A 232 -19.35 -7.09 -21.16
C HIS A 232 -20.39 -5.99 -20.90
N ILE A 233 -21.67 -6.40 -20.88
CA ILE A 233 -22.82 -5.56 -20.56
C ILE A 233 -23.22 -5.76 -19.09
N TRP A 234 -23.57 -4.67 -18.43
CA TRP A 234 -24.02 -4.67 -17.03
C TRP A 234 -25.36 -3.92 -16.92
N GLY A 235 -26.32 -4.54 -16.23
CA GLY A 235 -27.52 -3.88 -15.74
C GLY A 235 -27.23 -3.12 -14.46
N VAL A 236 -27.93 -2.01 -14.25
CA VAL A 236 -27.99 -1.27 -12.98
C VAL A 236 -29.44 -1.09 -12.62
N VAL A 237 -29.79 -1.28 -11.35
CA VAL A 237 -31.13 -1.00 -10.84
C VAL A 237 -31.05 -0.44 -9.42
N ASP A 238 -31.75 0.67 -9.19
CA ASP A 238 -31.93 1.33 -7.90
C ASP A 238 -33.33 0.98 -7.40
N LEU A 239 -33.42 0.31 -6.25
CA LEU A 239 -34.70 -0.12 -5.70
C LEU A 239 -34.67 -0.24 -4.17
N VAL A 240 -35.87 -0.27 -3.57
CA VAL A 240 -36.06 -0.78 -2.21
C VAL A 240 -36.23 -2.30 -2.28
N ILE A 241 -35.28 -3.02 -1.69
CA ILE A 241 -35.19 -4.49 -1.76
C ILE A 241 -35.88 -5.13 -0.55
N ASP A 242 -36.71 -6.15 -0.79
CA ASP A 242 -37.09 -7.17 0.18
C ASP A 242 -36.21 -8.40 -0.01
N THR A 243 -35.49 -8.80 1.05
CA THR A 243 -34.49 -9.87 1.01
C THR A 243 -34.11 -10.42 2.38
N ASP A 244 -33.68 -11.67 2.41
CA ASP A 244 -33.00 -12.34 3.53
C ASP A 244 -31.46 -12.37 3.39
N PHE A 245 -30.90 -11.77 2.34
CA PHE A 245 -29.44 -11.68 2.14
C PHE A 245 -28.79 -10.82 3.24
N PRO A 246 -27.91 -11.38 4.08
CA PRO A 246 -27.53 -10.77 5.36
C PRO A 246 -26.65 -9.52 5.24
N ASP A 247 -26.07 -9.26 4.06
CA ASP A 247 -25.18 -8.10 3.82
C ASP A 247 -25.75 -7.07 2.84
N ILE A 248 -27.06 -7.07 2.54
CA ILE A 248 -27.65 -6.12 1.56
C ILE A 248 -27.44 -4.62 1.90
N ARG A 249 -27.06 -4.33 3.16
CA ARG A 249 -26.73 -2.99 3.66
C ARG A 249 -25.22 -2.71 3.77
N ARG A 250 -24.36 -3.63 3.35
CA ARG A 250 -22.92 -3.42 3.13
C ARG A 250 -22.64 -3.29 1.63
N ARG A 251 -21.49 -2.72 1.27
CA ARG A 251 -20.97 -2.88 -0.10
C ARG A 251 -20.61 -4.35 -0.28
N CYS A 252 -21.10 -4.99 -1.34
CA CYS A 252 -20.76 -6.39 -1.63
C CYS A 252 -20.20 -6.55 -3.03
N ALA A 253 -19.15 -7.35 -3.17
CA ALA A 253 -18.77 -7.98 -4.41
C ALA A 253 -19.21 -9.44 -4.34
N ILE A 254 -20.18 -9.82 -5.17
CA ILE A 254 -20.77 -11.16 -5.21
C ILE A 254 -20.38 -11.80 -6.53
N HIS A 255 -19.74 -12.95 -6.46
CA HIS A 255 -19.50 -13.83 -7.59
C HIS A 255 -20.23 -15.15 -7.33
N SER A 256 -21.03 -15.56 -8.31
CA SER A 256 -21.83 -16.79 -8.25
C SER A 256 -21.64 -17.60 -9.54
N PRO A 257 -22.05 -18.87 -9.58
CA PRO A 257 -22.09 -19.66 -10.81
C PRO A 257 -22.97 -19.04 -11.92
N ALA A 258 -23.99 -18.25 -11.55
CA ALA A 258 -24.91 -17.60 -12.48
C ALA A 258 -24.38 -16.28 -13.06
N GLY A 259 -23.44 -15.61 -12.36
CA GLY A 259 -22.91 -14.30 -12.73
C GLY A 259 -22.43 -13.49 -11.53
N SER A 260 -21.89 -12.30 -11.80
CA SER A 260 -21.40 -11.40 -10.75
C SER A 260 -22.38 -10.26 -10.48
N VAL A 261 -22.53 -9.88 -9.21
CA VAL A 261 -23.35 -8.74 -8.77
C VAL A 261 -22.54 -7.86 -7.80
N MET A 262 -22.62 -6.54 -7.96
CA MET A 262 -22.13 -5.60 -6.95
C MET A 262 -23.31 -4.94 -6.23
N VAL A 263 -23.33 -5.03 -4.91
CA VAL A 263 -24.30 -4.34 -4.05
C VAL A 263 -23.70 -3.03 -3.60
N ILE A 264 -24.37 -1.92 -3.89
CA ILE A 264 -24.06 -0.59 -3.39
C ILE A 264 -25.24 -0.13 -2.52
N PRO A 265 -25.15 -0.16 -1.18
CA PRO A 265 -26.20 0.38 -0.32
C PRO A 265 -26.31 1.89 -0.52
N ARG A 266 -27.54 2.40 -0.55
CA ARG A 266 -27.87 3.80 -0.84
C ARG A 266 -28.65 4.45 0.29
N GLU A 267 -28.84 5.75 0.18
CA GLU A 267 -29.45 6.62 1.17
C GLU A 267 -30.89 6.25 1.55
N ARG A 268 -31.37 6.86 2.63
CA ARG A 268 -32.78 6.82 3.01
C ARG A 268 -33.59 7.79 2.14
N ILE A 269 -34.69 7.31 1.57
CA ILE A 269 -35.62 8.12 0.77
C ILE A 269 -36.78 8.65 1.62
N ALA A 270 -37.57 9.58 1.06
CA ALA A 270 -38.62 10.30 1.78
C ALA A 270 -39.75 9.41 2.35
N THR A 271 -39.96 8.20 1.80
CA THR A 271 -40.88 7.19 2.36
C THR A 271 -40.40 6.60 3.69
N GLY A 272 -39.13 6.83 4.05
CA GLY A 272 -38.48 6.27 5.22
C GLY A 272 -37.72 4.97 4.95
N ASP A 273 -37.90 4.36 3.78
CA ASP A 273 -37.14 3.20 3.30
C ASP A 273 -35.73 3.56 2.83
N TYR A 274 -34.91 2.54 2.61
CA TYR A 274 -33.52 2.67 2.14
C TYR A 274 -33.38 2.07 0.75
N LEU A 275 -32.83 2.85 -0.18
CA LEU A 275 -32.48 2.34 -1.51
C LEU A 275 -31.25 1.43 -1.44
N THR A 276 -31.15 0.51 -2.39
CA THR A 276 -29.93 -0.22 -2.74
C THR A 276 -29.79 -0.20 -4.26
N ARG A 277 -28.57 0.06 -4.75
CA ARG A 277 -28.20 -0.08 -6.15
C ARG A 277 -27.55 -1.44 -6.36
N LEU A 278 -28.04 -2.19 -7.35
CA LEU A 278 -27.44 -3.44 -7.81
C LEU A 278 -26.81 -3.22 -9.18
N TYR A 279 -25.53 -3.54 -9.33
CA TYR A 279 -24.89 -3.73 -10.64
C TYR A 279 -24.89 -5.23 -10.94
N VAL A 280 -25.56 -5.65 -12.00
CA VAL A 280 -25.81 -7.05 -12.34
C VAL A 280 -25.14 -7.37 -13.68
N GLN A 281 -24.25 -8.36 -13.70
CA GLN A 281 -23.63 -8.81 -14.95
C GLN A 281 -24.69 -9.46 -15.84
N VAL A 282 -24.80 -9.02 -17.09
CA VAL A 282 -25.66 -9.68 -18.08
C VAL A 282 -24.89 -10.84 -18.71
N PRO A 283 -25.42 -12.08 -18.71
CA PRO A 283 -24.78 -13.21 -19.38
C PRO A 283 -24.64 -12.99 -20.90
N GLU A 284 -23.53 -13.48 -21.46
CA GLU A 284 -23.32 -13.51 -22.91
C GLU A 284 -24.06 -14.71 -23.52
N GLU A 285 -25.24 -14.46 -24.08
CA GLU A 285 -26.00 -15.47 -24.83
C GLU A 285 -25.83 -15.33 -26.34
N ALA A 286 -25.51 -16.46 -26.97
CA ALA A 286 -25.25 -16.72 -28.40
C ALA A 286 -23.95 -16.14 -29.01
N PRO A 287 -23.01 -16.99 -29.50
CA PRO A 287 -22.03 -16.56 -30.49
C PRO A 287 -22.74 -16.22 -31.82
N PRO A 288 -22.14 -15.37 -32.69
CA PRO A 288 -22.74 -15.01 -33.97
C PRO A 288 -22.91 -16.23 -34.89
N ASP A 289 -23.94 -16.18 -35.75
CA ASP A 289 -24.28 -17.24 -36.71
C ASP A 289 -23.07 -17.57 -37.61
N PRO A 290 -22.59 -18.84 -37.64
CA PRO A 290 -21.45 -19.25 -38.46
C PRO A 290 -21.59 -18.95 -39.96
N ASN A 291 -22.80 -18.69 -40.45
CA ASN A 291 -23.06 -18.36 -41.86
C ASN A 291 -22.93 -16.86 -42.19
N GLN A 292 -22.77 -15.98 -41.20
CA GLN A 292 -22.41 -14.58 -41.46
C GLN A 292 -20.91 -14.44 -41.62
N ILE A 293 -20.44 -14.62 -42.86
CA ILE A 293 -19.08 -14.20 -43.27
C ILE A 293 -18.95 -12.71 -42.95
N PRO A 294 -17.93 -12.27 -42.19
CA PRO A 294 -17.69 -10.86 -41.95
C PRO A 294 -17.22 -10.19 -43.24
N VAL A 295 -18.17 -9.63 -44.00
CA VAL A 295 -17.89 -8.81 -45.19
C VAL A 295 -17.21 -7.53 -44.71
N ASN A 296 -15.87 -7.49 -44.85
CA ASN A 296 -14.99 -6.35 -44.59
C ASN A 296 -15.38 -5.56 -43.33
N GLY A 297 -14.98 -6.08 -42.15
CA GLY A 297 -15.23 -5.47 -40.85
C GLY A 297 -14.63 -4.07 -40.70
N SER A 298 -15.33 -3.07 -41.20
CA SER A 298 -15.16 -1.68 -40.78
C SER A 298 -15.61 -1.54 -39.33
N ASP A 299 -15.03 -0.56 -38.64
CA ASP A 299 -15.28 -0.25 -37.22
C ASP A 299 -16.73 0.23 -36.92
N GLU A 300 -17.65 0.16 -37.90
CA GLU A 300 -19.08 0.35 -37.72
C GLU A 300 -19.84 -0.97 -37.47
N SER A 301 -19.43 -2.09 -38.06
CA SER A 301 -20.18 -3.35 -37.98
C SER A 301 -20.21 -3.93 -36.55
N LEU A 302 -19.06 -3.93 -35.87
CA LEU A 302 -18.93 -4.35 -34.47
C LEU A 302 -19.73 -3.44 -33.52
N LYS A 303 -19.83 -2.15 -33.82
CA LYS A 303 -20.60 -1.18 -33.00
C LYS A 303 -22.11 -1.36 -33.16
N ALA A 304 -22.58 -1.80 -34.32
CA ALA A 304 -23.99 -2.10 -34.54
C ALA A 304 -24.46 -3.28 -33.68
N ASP A 305 -23.65 -4.34 -33.60
CA ASP A 305 -24.03 -5.58 -32.91
C ASP A 305 -24.06 -5.44 -31.36
N ALA A 306 -23.07 -4.76 -30.77
CA ALA A 306 -23.08 -4.44 -29.34
C ALA A 306 -24.28 -3.55 -28.95
N ARG A 307 -24.68 -2.62 -29.82
CA ARG A 307 -25.86 -1.76 -29.60
C ARG A 307 -27.16 -2.56 -29.66
N ALA A 308 -27.26 -3.53 -30.56
CA ALA A 308 -28.39 -4.46 -30.68
C ALA A 308 -28.49 -5.42 -29.49
N ARG A 309 -27.36 -5.88 -28.93
CA ARG A 309 -27.31 -6.65 -27.66
C ARG A 309 -27.82 -5.81 -26.48
N ARG A 310 -27.33 -4.57 -26.32
CA ARG A 310 -27.75 -3.66 -25.23
C ARG A 310 -29.26 -3.35 -25.26
N SER A 311 -29.88 -3.20 -26.43
CA SER A 311 -31.32 -2.95 -26.56
C SER A 311 -32.22 -4.14 -26.20
N LYS A 312 -31.66 -5.33 -25.98
CA LYS A 312 -32.41 -6.53 -25.56
C LYS A 312 -32.45 -6.73 -24.04
N VAL A 313 -31.66 -5.98 -23.27
CA VAL A 313 -31.67 -6.06 -21.79
C VAL A 313 -32.93 -5.39 -21.25
N THR A 314 -33.74 -6.12 -20.50
CA THR A 314 -34.97 -5.62 -19.86
C THR A 314 -34.83 -5.59 -18.33
N LEU A 315 -35.68 -4.83 -17.64
CA LEU A 315 -35.69 -4.78 -16.18
C LEU A 315 -35.96 -6.17 -15.57
N GLU A 316 -36.85 -6.93 -16.18
CA GLU A 316 -37.20 -8.30 -15.80
C GLU A 316 -35.99 -9.23 -15.92
N SER A 317 -35.18 -9.08 -16.98
CA SER A 317 -33.95 -9.87 -17.15
C SER A 317 -32.91 -9.52 -16.07
N ILE A 318 -32.76 -8.24 -15.72
CA ILE A 318 -31.84 -7.79 -14.66
C ILE A 318 -32.26 -8.40 -13.31
N PHE A 319 -33.56 -8.42 -12.99
CA PHE A 319 -34.03 -9.08 -11.77
C PHE A 319 -33.84 -10.59 -11.79
N GLN A 320 -34.05 -11.25 -12.93
CA GLN A 320 -33.80 -12.68 -13.05
C GLN A 320 -32.32 -13.01 -12.81
N TYR A 321 -31.40 -12.32 -13.48
CA TYR A 321 -29.95 -12.53 -13.29
C TYR A 321 -29.49 -12.18 -11.87
N ALA A 322 -30.05 -11.15 -11.24
CA ALA A 322 -29.80 -10.87 -9.83
C ALA A 322 -30.28 -12.01 -8.93
N ALA A 323 -31.56 -12.40 -9.05
CA ALA A 323 -32.14 -13.47 -8.23
C ALA A 323 -31.39 -14.80 -8.39
N ASP A 324 -30.94 -15.13 -9.60
CA ASP A 324 -30.10 -16.32 -9.85
C ASP A 324 -28.72 -16.21 -9.19
N ALA A 325 -28.09 -15.04 -9.22
CA ALA A 325 -26.77 -14.82 -8.63
C ALA A 325 -26.77 -14.73 -7.09
N PHE A 326 -27.90 -14.37 -6.48
CA PHE A 326 -28.08 -14.31 -5.03
C PHE A 326 -28.53 -15.62 -4.37
N LYS A 327 -28.83 -16.67 -5.13
CA LYS A 327 -29.28 -17.96 -4.55
C LYS A 327 -28.30 -18.45 -3.46
N PRO A 328 -28.79 -19.01 -2.34
CA PRO A 328 -30.19 -19.35 -2.05
C PRO A 328 -31.07 -18.19 -1.56
N TYR A 329 -30.53 -16.98 -1.40
CA TYR A 329 -31.24 -15.83 -0.84
C TYR A 329 -32.31 -15.27 -1.80
N CYS A 330 -33.43 -14.81 -1.25
CA CYS A 330 -34.50 -14.15 -1.99
C CYS A 330 -34.15 -12.66 -2.20
N ILE A 331 -34.24 -12.15 -3.43
CA ILE A 331 -34.08 -10.72 -3.75
C ILE A 331 -35.23 -10.30 -4.65
N ARG A 332 -36.01 -9.31 -4.23
CA ARG A 332 -37.12 -8.75 -5.03
C ARG A 332 -37.40 -7.29 -4.65
N PRO A 333 -38.10 -6.51 -5.51
CA PRO A 333 -38.68 -5.24 -5.09
C PRO A 333 -39.66 -5.44 -3.93
N LYS A 334 -39.59 -4.55 -2.93
CA LYS A 334 -40.42 -4.63 -1.72
C LYS A 334 -41.93 -4.52 -2.02
N GLU A 335 -42.30 -3.69 -2.99
CA GLU A 335 -43.68 -3.48 -3.43
C GLU A 335 -43.74 -2.91 -4.86
N ASN A 336 -44.96 -2.76 -5.42
CA ASN A 336 -45.15 -2.15 -6.73
C ASN A 336 -44.68 -0.70 -6.74
N GLY A 337 -43.75 -0.36 -7.63
CA GLY A 337 -43.12 0.96 -7.68
C GLY A 337 -41.89 1.13 -6.79
N ALA A 338 -41.42 0.08 -6.11
CA ALA A 338 -40.19 0.11 -5.32
C ALA A 338 -38.89 0.23 -6.17
N VAL A 339 -38.98 0.23 -7.50
CA VAL A 339 -37.88 0.46 -8.44
C VAL A 339 -37.87 1.92 -8.86
N ASP A 340 -36.81 2.65 -8.50
CA ASP A 340 -36.66 4.08 -8.74
C ASP A 340 -36.04 4.37 -10.11
N TRP A 341 -35.01 3.60 -10.48
CA TRP A 341 -34.30 3.75 -11.75
C TRP A 341 -33.63 2.45 -12.20
N TRP A 342 -33.46 2.28 -13.52
CA TRP A 342 -32.59 1.24 -14.07
C TRP A 342 -31.98 1.66 -15.41
N ALA A 343 -30.87 1.01 -15.78
CA ALA A 343 -30.25 1.12 -17.10
C ALA A 343 -29.39 -0.12 -17.40
N ALA A 344 -28.99 -0.28 -18.67
CA ALA A 344 -27.87 -1.15 -19.04
C ALA A 344 -26.72 -0.29 -19.59
N TYR A 345 -25.46 -0.62 -19.28
CA TYR A 345 -24.27 0.03 -19.83
C TYR A 345 -23.26 -1.01 -20.36
N GLN A 346 -22.43 -0.56 -21.30
CA GLN A 346 -21.27 -1.29 -21.81
C GLN A 346 -20.00 -0.63 -21.26
N ILE A 347 -19.00 -1.43 -20.91
CA ILE A 347 -17.74 -0.92 -20.36
C ILE A 347 -16.81 -0.45 -21.51
N GLY A 348 -16.33 0.79 -21.43
CA GLY A 348 -15.27 1.28 -22.31
C GLY A 348 -14.29 2.15 -21.53
N GLN A 349 -13.00 1.87 -21.70
CA GLN A 349 -11.91 2.64 -21.12
C GLN A 349 -11.25 3.49 -22.21
N ARG A 350 -11.38 4.82 -22.13
CA ARG A 350 -10.87 5.74 -23.15
C ARG A 350 -10.38 7.04 -22.53
N VAL A 351 -9.32 7.63 -23.08
CA VAL A 351 -8.79 8.95 -22.69
C VAL A 351 -8.47 9.78 -23.93
N SER A 352 -8.66 11.10 -23.81
CA SER A 352 -8.31 12.08 -24.81
C SER A 352 -6.79 12.29 -24.81
N ASP A 353 -6.17 12.22 -25.99
CA ASP A 353 -4.73 12.41 -26.19
C ASP A 353 -4.20 13.72 -25.59
N ASN A 354 -5.00 14.77 -25.66
CA ASN A 354 -4.76 16.07 -25.05
C ASN A 354 -6.00 16.56 -24.31
N PHE A 355 -5.80 17.32 -23.23
CA PHE A 355 -6.88 17.92 -22.43
C PHE A 355 -7.03 19.43 -22.68
N THR A 356 -6.13 20.00 -23.49
CA THR A 356 -6.07 21.43 -23.82
C THR A 356 -5.76 21.63 -25.29
N VAL A 357 -6.32 22.68 -25.89
CA VAL A 357 -6.00 23.13 -27.25
C VAL A 357 -5.48 24.57 -27.19
N LYS A 358 -4.38 24.81 -27.90
CA LYS A 358 -3.66 26.09 -27.94
C LYS A 358 -4.01 26.90 -29.19
N ASP A 359 -3.95 28.22 -29.09
CA ASP A 359 -3.98 29.11 -30.26
C ASP A 359 -2.62 29.17 -30.99
N SER A 360 -2.52 29.91 -32.10
CA SER A 360 -1.29 30.05 -32.89
C SER A 360 -0.10 30.61 -32.12
N LYS A 361 -0.35 31.26 -30.97
CA LYS A 361 0.65 31.85 -30.07
C LYS A 361 1.06 30.90 -28.94
N GLY A 362 0.44 29.73 -28.85
CA GLY A 362 0.70 28.73 -27.82
C GLY A 362 -0.08 28.93 -26.51
N VAL A 363 -1.07 29.84 -26.48
CA VAL A 363 -1.91 30.08 -25.30
C VAL A 363 -2.99 29.00 -25.22
N ASN A 364 -3.17 28.36 -24.06
CA ASN A 364 -4.26 27.39 -23.86
C ASN A 364 -5.63 28.09 -23.90
N ARG A 365 -6.44 27.79 -24.93
CA ARG A 365 -7.75 28.43 -25.16
C ARG A 365 -8.92 27.52 -24.86
N VAL A 366 -8.86 26.26 -25.29
CA VAL A 366 -9.94 25.31 -25.03
C VAL A 366 -9.44 24.21 -24.10
N PHE A 367 -10.25 23.88 -23.11
CA PHE A 367 -10.01 22.82 -22.13
C PHE A 367 -11.16 21.83 -22.20
N ILE A 368 -10.92 20.59 -21.79
CA ILE A 368 -11.95 19.61 -21.48
C ILE A 368 -11.76 19.10 -20.06
N VAL A 369 -12.82 18.65 -19.39
CA VAL A 369 -12.81 18.10 -18.01
C VAL A 369 -13.73 16.87 -17.88
N GLY A 370 -13.37 15.93 -16.99
CA GLY A 370 -14.20 14.78 -16.65
C GLY A 370 -14.50 13.84 -17.82
N ASP A 371 -15.74 13.35 -17.93
CA ASP A 371 -16.19 12.46 -19.01
C ASP A 371 -15.91 12.97 -20.44
N ALA A 372 -15.68 14.27 -20.64
CA ALA A 372 -15.20 14.80 -21.92
C ALA A 372 -13.75 14.37 -22.21
N CYS A 373 -12.91 14.24 -21.19
CA CYS A 373 -11.52 13.80 -21.23
C CYS A 373 -11.33 12.29 -21.15
N HIS A 374 -12.04 11.61 -20.27
CA HIS A 374 -11.80 10.20 -19.96
C HIS A 374 -13.09 9.48 -19.56
N THR A 375 -13.22 8.23 -19.96
CA THR A 375 -14.36 7.36 -19.64
C THR A 375 -13.83 6.00 -19.21
N HIS A 376 -14.42 5.41 -18.18
CA HIS A 376 -13.98 4.13 -17.59
C HIS A 376 -15.16 3.40 -16.94
N SER A 377 -14.96 2.22 -16.36
CA SER A 377 -16.06 1.48 -15.71
C SER A 377 -16.57 2.15 -14.41
N PRO A 378 -17.83 1.95 -14.03
CA PRO A 378 -18.36 2.42 -12.76
C PRO A 378 -17.96 1.54 -11.56
N LYS A 379 -17.29 0.39 -11.77
CA LYS A 379 -17.02 -0.62 -10.71
C LYS A 379 -16.19 -0.07 -9.55
N ALA A 380 -15.27 0.84 -9.85
CA ALA A 380 -14.45 1.53 -8.85
C ALA A 380 -15.05 2.85 -8.33
N GLY A 381 -16.25 3.27 -8.79
CA GLY A 381 -16.91 4.50 -8.34
C GLY A 381 -16.24 5.82 -8.74
N GLN A 382 -15.30 5.80 -9.69
CA GLN A 382 -14.37 6.93 -9.89
C GLN A 382 -14.91 8.10 -10.72
N GLY A 383 -15.90 7.89 -11.61
CA GLY A 383 -16.18 8.83 -12.72
C GLY A 383 -16.49 10.25 -12.28
N MET A 384 -17.52 10.39 -11.44
CA MET A 384 -17.90 11.68 -10.85
C MET A 384 -16.80 12.27 -9.96
N ASN A 385 -16.06 11.44 -9.23
CA ASN A 385 -14.99 11.87 -8.32
C ASN A 385 -13.83 12.50 -9.10
N VAL A 386 -13.26 11.77 -10.06
CA VAL A 386 -12.12 12.23 -10.88
C VAL A 386 -12.54 13.43 -11.74
N SER A 387 -13.75 13.40 -12.30
CA SER A 387 -14.32 14.51 -13.07
C SER A 387 -14.42 15.83 -12.29
N MET A 388 -14.84 15.78 -11.02
CA MET A 388 -14.82 16.97 -10.16
C MET A 388 -13.40 17.39 -9.77
N MET A 389 -12.46 16.44 -9.61
CA MET A 389 -11.06 16.76 -9.31
C MET A 389 -10.32 17.41 -10.48
N ASP A 390 -10.69 17.12 -11.74
CA ASP A 390 -10.18 17.83 -12.92
C ASP A 390 -10.56 19.31 -12.86
N SER A 391 -11.84 19.57 -12.59
CA SER A 391 -12.38 20.92 -12.43
C SER A 391 -11.77 21.65 -11.23
N TYR A 392 -11.57 20.95 -10.12
CA TYR A 392 -10.92 21.50 -8.92
C TYR A 392 -9.45 21.88 -9.16
N ASN A 393 -8.73 21.12 -9.98
CA ASN A 393 -7.36 21.41 -10.40
C ASN A 393 -7.29 22.58 -11.40
N LEU A 394 -8.20 22.64 -12.37
CA LEU A 394 -8.23 23.68 -13.40
C LEU A 394 -8.68 25.04 -12.85
N ALA A 395 -9.70 25.07 -11.98
CA ALA A 395 -10.39 26.30 -11.59
C ALA A 395 -9.45 27.37 -11.01
N TRP A 396 -8.53 26.99 -10.12
CA TRP A 396 -7.62 27.95 -9.49
C TRP A 396 -6.56 28.45 -10.49
N LYS A 397 -6.07 27.57 -11.38
CA LYS A 397 -5.10 27.92 -12.43
C LYS A 397 -5.70 28.92 -13.43
N LEU A 398 -6.92 28.64 -13.89
CA LEU A 398 -7.66 29.50 -14.81
C LEU A 398 -8.02 30.84 -14.16
N ALA A 399 -8.48 30.84 -12.90
CA ALA A 399 -8.73 32.08 -12.15
C ALA A 399 -7.45 32.91 -11.94
N TYR A 400 -6.30 32.27 -11.68
CA TYR A 400 -5.02 32.98 -11.55
C TYR A 400 -4.60 33.64 -12.86
N SER A 401 -4.74 32.94 -13.99
CA SER A 401 -4.40 33.48 -15.31
C SER A 401 -5.34 34.66 -15.68
N ILE A 402 -6.64 34.51 -15.50
CA ILE A 402 -7.63 35.56 -15.83
C ILE A 402 -7.48 36.79 -14.94
N ASN A 403 -7.21 36.61 -13.65
CA ASN A 403 -7.05 37.71 -12.72
C ASN A 403 -5.66 38.40 -12.80
N GLY A 404 -4.75 37.95 -13.66
CA GLY A 404 -3.40 38.53 -13.78
C GLY A 404 -2.47 38.21 -12.60
N LEU A 405 -2.64 37.05 -11.96
CA LEU A 405 -1.92 36.66 -10.74
C LEU A 405 -0.65 35.82 -11.00
N THR A 406 -0.37 35.47 -12.25
CA THR A 406 0.89 34.84 -12.68
C THR A 406 1.79 35.86 -13.41
N PRO A 407 3.13 35.73 -13.38
CA PRO A 407 4.02 36.61 -14.13
C PRO A 407 3.76 36.62 -15.64
N ASP A 408 3.38 35.46 -16.21
CA ASP A 408 3.06 35.35 -17.64
C ASP A 408 1.73 36.05 -17.97
N SER A 409 0.69 35.89 -17.13
CA SER A 409 -0.65 36.48 -17.33
C SER A 409 -0.70 38.01 -17.26
N ALA A 410 0.31 38.66 -16.68
CA ALA A 410 0.43 40.11 -16.68
C ALA A 410 0.69 40.71 -18.09
N VAL A 411 1.08 39.87 -19.06
CA VAL A 411 1.34 40.28 -20.45
C VAL A 411 0.32 39.63 -21.38
N SER A 412 -0.59 40.44 -21.93
CA SER A 412 -1.66 39.95 -22.83
C SER A 412 -1.10 39.18 -24.03
N GLY A 413 -1.68 38.01 -24.31
CA GLY A 413 -1.30 37.14 -25.42
C GLY A 413 -0.04 36.29 -25.22
N ARG A 414 0.60 36.34 -24.04
CA ARG A 414 1.70 35.45 -23.66
C ARG A 414 1.14 34.11 -23.13
N PRO A 415 1.72 32.94 -23.50
CA PRO A 415 1.33 31.66 -22.90
C PRO A 415 1.60 31.63 -21.39
N ASP A 416 0.55 31.36 -20.61
CA ASP A 416 0.68 31.14 -19.18
C ASP A 416 1.06 29.69 -18.88
N THR A 417 2.32 29.50 -18.48
CA THR A 417 2.91 28.19 -18.17
C THR A 417 2.22 27.47 -17.01
N LEU A 418 1.45 28.18 -16.17
CA LEU A 418 0.61 27.58 -15.13
C LEU A 418 -0.50 26.70 -15.74
N LEU A 419 -1.09 27.10 -16.87
CA LEU A 419 -2.20 26.37 -17.49
C LEU A 419 -1.75 25.04 -18.11
N ASP A 420 -0.50 24.94 -18.58
CA ASP A 420 0.08 23.70 -19.09
C ASP A 420 0.14 22.59 -18.02
N THR A 421 0.27 22.96 -16.74
CA THR A 421 0.25 22.00 -15.63
C THR A 421 -1.09 21.30 -15.46
N TYR A 422 -2.20 21.81 -16.02
CA TYR A 422 -3.49 21.10 -15.97
C TYR A 422 -3.43 19.79 -16.75
N HIS A 423 -2.98 19.82 -18.01
CA HIS A 423 -2.84 18.60 -18.81
C HIS A 423 -1.80 17.67 -18.17
N ALA A 424 -0.60 18.16 -17.87
CA ALA A 424 0.48 17.33 -17.31
C ALA A 424 0.09 16.63 -15.99
N GLU A 425 -0.78 17.23 -15.18
CA GLU A 425 -1.25 16.60 -13.95
C GLU A 425 -2.45 15.68 -14.17
N ARG A 426 -3.48 16.14 -14.89
CA ARG A 426 -4.77 15.43 -14.96
C ARG A 426 -4.80 14.34 -16.02
N HIS A 427 -4.04 14.50 -17.11
CA HIS A 427 -3.89 13.43 -18.11
C HIS A 427 -3.15 12.23 -17.52
N THR A 428 -2.04 12.43 -16.81
CA THR A 428 -1.31 11.34 -16.13
C THR A 428 -2.21 10.56 -15.17
N ILE A 429 -3.00 11.24 -14.33
CA ILE A 429 -3.93 10.55 -13.42
C ILE A 429 -5.08 9.86 -14.17
N ALA A 430 -5.53 10.38 -15.31
CA ALA A 430 -6.52 9.69 -16.14
C ALA A 430 -5.95 8.44 -16.83
N GLN A 431 -4.67 8.43 -17.19
CA GLN A 431 -3.97 7.25 -17.71
C GLN A 431 -3.80 6.18 -16.62
N GLU A 432 -3.31 6.56 -15.44
CA GLU A 432 -3.21 5.67 -14.26
C GLU A 432 -4.59 5.06 -13.89
N LEU A 433 -5.66 5.86 -13.99
CA LEU A 433 -7.05 5.42 -13.76
C LEU A 433 -7.49 4.36 -14.77
N ILE A 434 -7.14 4.52 -16.05
CA ILE A 434 -7.50 3.56 -17.10
C ILE A 434 -6.70 2.28 -16.99
N GLU A 435 -5.41 2.36 -16.67
CA GLU A 435 -4.59 1.18 -16.41
C GLU A 435 -5.13 0.39 -15.21
N PHE A 436 -5.47 1.08 -14.12
CA PHE A 436 -6.11 0.48 -12.95
C PHE A 436 -7.50 -0.10 -13.28
N ASP A 437 -8.38 0.65 -13.96
CA ASP A 437 -9.73 0.19 -14.27
C ASP A 437 -9.75 -0.95 -15.30
N ARG A 438 -8.81 -0.99 -16.25
CA ARG A 438 -8.64 -2.11 -17.18
C ARG A 438 -8.30 -3.39 -16.42
N ALA A 439 -7.39 -3.32 -15.44
CA ALA A 439 -7.11 -4.43 -14.55
C ALA A 439 -8.33 -4.78 -13.68
N PHE A 440 -8.90 -3.82 -12.95
CA PHE A 440 -10.00 -4.08 -12.02
C PHE A 440 -11.29 -4.57 -12.71
N SER A 441 -11.59 -4.07 -13.91
CA SER A 441 -12.77 -4.44 -14.68
C SER A 441 -12.72 -5.85 -15.23
N SER A 442 -11.57 -6.31 -15.73
CA SER A 442 -11.42 -7.71 -16.17
C SER A 442 -11.60 -8.65 -14.98
N MET A 443 -11.01 -8.31 -13.82
CA MET A 443 -11.12 -9.11 -12.61
C MET A 443 -12.56 -9.28 -12.12
N PHE A 444 -13.35 -8.21 -12.11
CA PHE A 444 -14.74 -8.25 -11.65
C PHE A 444 -15.71 -8.86 -12.69
N SER A 445 -15.37 -8.84 -13.99
CA SER A 445 -16.21 -9.45 -15.04
C SER A 445 -15.91 -10.94 -15.27
N GLY A 446 -14.75 -11.43 -14.84
CA GLY A 446 -14.43 -12.86 -14.93
C GLY A 446 -15.38 -13.70 -14.08
N LYS A 447 -15.75 -14.90 -14.58
CA LYS A 447 -16.45 -15.88 -13.75
C LYS A 447 -15.46 -16.43 -12.72
N MET A 448 -15.63 -16.11 -11.43
CA MET A 448 -15.02 -16.93 -10.38
C MET A 448 -15.68 -18.30 -10.43
N ARG A 449 -14.90 -19.33 -10.76
CA ARG A 449 -15.36 -20.72 -10.83
C ARG A 449 -14.76 -21.54 -9.69
N SER A 450 -15.51 -22.53 -9.24
CA SER A 450 -15.02 -23.54 -8.30
C SER A 450 -13.83 -24.29 -8.91
N ALA A 451 -12.99 -24.86 -8.04
CA ALA A 451 -11.70 -25.46 -8.39
C ALA A 451 -11.74 -26.73 -9.29
N GLU A 452 -12.88 -27.02 -9.92
CA GLU A 452 -13.12 -28.20 -10.77
C GLU A 452 -13.16 -27.88 -12.28
N ASP A 453 -13.40 -26.62 -12.69
CA ASP A 453 -13.75 -26.25 -14.09
C ASP A 453 -12.55 -25.94 -15.04
N GLY A 454 -11.31 -25.90 -14.54
CA GLY A 454 -10.08 -26.04 -15.37
C GLY A 454 -9.76 -24.99 -16.45
N ILE A 455 -10.36 -23.77 -16.42
CA ILE A 455 -10.07 -22.67 -17.37
C ILE A 455 -9.68 -21.39 -16.60
N ASP A 456 -8.76 -20.62 -17.18
CA ASP A 456 -8.12 -19.42 -16.60
C ASP A 456 -9.14 -18.40 -16.05
N GLY A 457 -9.03 -18.11 -14.75
CA GLY A 457 -9.98 -17.31 -13.98
C GLY A 457 -9.38 -16.84 -12.66
N LEU A 458 -9.87 -15.72 -12.14
CA LEU A 458 -9.22 -15.05 -11.02
C LEU A 458 -9.58 -15.61 -9.65
N THR A 459 -8.56 -15.67 -8.79
CA THR A 459 -8.67 -16.14 -7.42
C THR A 459 -9.16 -15.06 -6.47
N HIS A 460 -9.73 -15.46 -5.33
CA HIS A 460 -10.22 -14.51 -4.34
C HIS A 460 -9.08 -13.65 -3.77
N ASP A 461 -7.93 -14.26 -3.49
CA ASP A 461 -6.78 -13.54 -2.93
C ASP A 461 -6.14 -12.56 -3.93
N GLN A 462 -6.11 -12.87 -5.24
CA GLN A 462 -5.67 -11.91 -6.27
C GLN A 462 -6.62 -10.71 -6.34
N PHE A 463 -7.93 -10.95 -6.26
CA PHE A 463 -8.93 -9.90 -6.26
C PHE A 463 -8.85 -9.02 -5.01
N LEU A 464 -8.63 -9.61 -3.83
CA LEU A 464 -8.34 -8.88 -2.59
C LEU A 464 -7.03 -8.08 -2.65
N GLU A 465 -5.95 -8.67 -3.15
CA GLU A 465 -4.64 -8.01 -3.29
C GLU A 465 -4.74 -6.79 -4.22
N ALA A 466 -5.45 -6.93 -5.35
CA ALA A 466 -5.65 -5.83 -6.28
C ALA A 466 -6.62 -4.76 -5.75
N PHE A 467 -7.71 -5.14 -5.07
CA PHE A 467 -8.60 -4.18 -4.39
C PHE A 467 -7.84 -3.40 -3.30
N SER A 468 -7.03 -4.08 -2.50
CA SER A 468 -6.24 -3.45 -1.43
C SER A 468 -5.12 -2.57 -1.97
N THR A 469 -4.44 -2.99 -3.05
CA THR A 469 -3.36 -2.21 -3.68
C THR A 469 -3.93 -0.99 -4.42
N GLY A 470 -5.07 -1.16 -5.07
CA GLY A 470 -5.83 -0.09 -5.71
C GLY A 470 -6.43 0.94 -4.76
N ASN A 471 -6.61 0.60 -3.48
CA ASN A 471 -7.32 1.44 -2.51
C ASN A 471 -6.72 2.84 -2.33
N GLY A 472 -5.40 2.97 -2.45
CA GLY A 472 -4.72 4.27 -2.43
C GLY A 472 -5.10 5.15 -3.64
N PHE A 473 -5.30 4.55 -4.81
CA PHE A 473 -5.73 5.25 -6.00
C PHE A 473 -7.24 5.55 -5.97
N THR A 474 -8.08 4.54 -5.70
CA THR A 474 -9.55 4.68 -5.72
C THR A 474 -10.12 5.62 -4.66
N SER A 475 -9.47 5.76 -3.51
CA SER A 475 -9.84 6.79 -2.52
C SER A 475 -9.55 8.23 -2.97
N GLY A 476 -8.79 8.40 -4.07
CA GLY A 476 -8.17 9.66 -4.49
C GLY A 476 -7.06 10.16 -3.56
N CYS A 477 -6.76 9.43 -2.48
CA CYS A 477 -5.87 9.89 -1.42
C CYS A 477 -4.38 9.60 -1.67
N GLY A 478 -4.08 8.67 -2.57
CA GLY A 478 -2.74 8.23 -2.97
C GLY A 478 -2.25 8.78 -4.31
N ILE A 479 -2.92 9.78 -4.88
CA ILE A 479 -2.47 10.50 -6.10
C ILE A 479 -1.14 11.24 -5.85
N GLU A 480 -0.24 11.20 -6.83
CA GLU A 480 0.98 12.03 -6.88
C GLU A 480 1.14 12.72 -8.23
N TYR A 481 1.17 14.05 -8.26
CA TYR A 481 1.47 14.79 -9.48
C TYR A 481 2.95 14.69 -9.89
N PRO A 482 3.26 14.67 -11.20
CA PRO A 482 4.63 14.75 -11.70
C PRO A 482 5.31 16.09 -11.36
N GLU A 483 6.64 16.13 -11.43
CA GLU A 483 7.41 17.37 -11.25
C GLU A 483 7.06 18.38 -12.36
N ASN A 484 6.71 19.60 -11.96
CA ASN A 484 6.27 20.68 -12.84
C ASN A 484 6.43 22.05 -12.15
N LEU A 485 6.05 23.15 -12.82
CA LEU A 485 6.14 24.53 -12.29
C LEU A 485 5.60 24.71 -10.85
N THR A 486 4.60 23.92 -10.47
CA THR A 486 3.91 23.99 -9.17
C THR A 486 4.22 22.81 -8.24
N VAL A 487 5.12 21.91 -8.64
CA VAL A 487 5.53 20.69 -7.94
C VAL A 487 7.03 20.49 -8.11
N ASP A 488 7.81 20.97 -7.15
CA ASP A 488 9.27 20.85 -7.11
C ASP A 488 9.66 19.64 -6.25
N LYS A 489 10.20 18.58 -6.87
CA LYS A 489 10.61 17.35 -6.19
C LYS A 489 12.11 17.31 -5.91
N THR A 490 12.89 18.24 -6.46
CA THR A 490 14.36 18.15 -6.53
C THR A 490 15.06 19.07 -5.53
N LEU A 491 15.52 18.48 -4.43
CA LEU A 491 16.44 19.14 -3.51
C LEU A 491 17.82 19.28 -4.18
N GLU A 492 18.40 20.48 -4.13
CA GLU A 492 19.72 20.72 -4.74
C GLU A 492 20.85 20.12 -3.90
N GLN A 493 21.98 19.86 -4.54
CA GLN A 493 23.17 19.38 -3.82
C GLN A 493 23.60 20.41 -2.77
N GLY A 494 23.63 19.98 -1.50
CA GLY A 494 23.95 20.83 -0.35
C GLY A 494 22.73 21.36 0.41
N ILE A 495 21.51 21.29 -0.14
CA ILE A 495 20.29 21.66 0.60
C ILE A 495 19.88 20.51 1.53
N LYS A 496 19.66 20.83 2.80
CA LYS A 496 19.24 19.89 3.83
C LYS A 496 17.78 19.51 3.63
N ASN A 497 17.48 18.22 3.45
CA ASN A 497 16.10 17.74 3.50
C ASN A 497 15.58 17.82 4.95
N PRO A 498 14.53 18.61 5.26
CA PRO A 498 13.96 18.66 6.61
C PRO A 498 13.03 17.46 6.91
N ILE A 499 12.72 16.64 5.90
CA ILE A 499 11.80 15.50 6.01
C ILE A 499 12.56 14.19 6.24
N ILE A 500 12.10 13.43 7.21
CA ILE A 500 12.63 12.15 7.66
C ILE A 500 11.58 11.06 7.39
N GLY A 501 11.94 10.09 6.56
CA GLY A 501 11.12 8.93 6.22
C GLY A 501 10.57 8.96 4.79
N THR A 502 9.85 7.90 4.42
CA THR A 502 9.41 7.65 3.03
C THR A 502 7.96 7.19 2.91
N ASP A 503 7.22 7.21 4.01
CA ASP A 503 5.83 6.73 4.11
C ASP A 503 4.82 7.87 3.86
N TYR A 504 4.80 8.36 2.62
CA TYR A 504 3.97 9.50 2.20
C TYR A 504 2.46 9.19 2.21
N LEU A 505 2.06 7.93 2.10
CA LEU A 505 0.64 7.53 2.26
C LEU A 505 0.17 7.69 3.70
N SER A 506 1.09 7.55 4.67
CA SER A 506 0.83 7.79 6.10
C SER A 506 1.01 9.25 6.53
N GLY A 507 1.23 10.16 5.59
CA GLY A 507 1.25 11.62 5.83
C GLY A 507 2.62 12.30 5.72
N ILE A 508 3.72 11.56 5.53
CA ILE A 508 5.05 12.19 5.43
C ILE A 508 5.08 13.14 4.23
N LEU A 509 5.49 14.39 4.46
CA LEU A 509 5.38 15.45 3.47
C LEU A 509 6.21 15.14 2.22
N ARG A 510 5.58 15.24 1.05
CA ARG A 510 6.20 14.98 -0.24
C ARG A 510 5.58 15.88 -1.33
N PRO A 511 6.38 16.61 -2.11
CA PRO A 511 5.86 17.40 -3.23
C PRO A 511 5.11 16.53 -4.24
N GLY A 512 3.99 17.05 -4.75
CA GLY A 512 3.07 16.35 -5.65
C GLY A 512 2.02 15.49 -4.93
N ARG A 513 2.12 15.26 -3.62
CA ARG A 513 1.09 14.58 -2.81
C ARG A 513 0.13 15.60 -2.20
N ARG A 514 -1.11 15.21 -1.92
CA ARG A 514 -2.04 16.00 -1.09
C ARG A 514 -1.48 16.14 0.35
N LEU A 515 -1.83 17.22 1.03
CA LEU A 515 -1.60 17.33 2.47
C LEU A 515 -2.61 16.45 3.24
N LEU A 516 -2.11 15.50 4.03
CA LEU A 516 -2.95 14.66 4.90
C LEU A 516 -3.57 15.51 6.01
N ASP A 517 -4.84 15.29 6.32
CA ASP A 517 -5.52 15.93 7.45
C ASP A 517 -5.00 15.43 8.80
N VAL A 518 -4.89 16.34 9.76
CA VAL A 518 -4.43 16.07 11.13
C VAL A 518 -5.24 16.90 12.12
N ARG A 519 -5.43 16.39 13.34
CA ARG A 519 -6.15 17.11 14.40
C ARG A 519 -5.17 17.91 15.24
N LEU A 520 -5.56 19.13 15.54
CA LEU A 520 -4.76 20.17 16.18
C LEU A 520 -5.52 20.76 17.37
N LYS A 521 -4.81 21.53 18.19
CA LYS A 521 -5.44 22.59 19.00
C LYS A 521 -5.01 23.96 18.51
N ARG A 522 -5.95 24.84 18.16
CA ARG A 522 -5.67 26.24 17.83
C ARG A 522 -5.24 27.00 19.10
N HIS A 523 -4.20 27.81 18.97
CA HIS A 523 -3.56 28.46 20.11
C HIS A 523 -4.38 29.64 20.66
N ALA A 524 -5.08 30.40 19.80
CA ALA A 524 -5.78 31.62 20.19
C ALA A 524 -6.96 31.41 21.14
N ASP A 525 -7.71 30.31 20.98
CA ASP A 525 -8.95 30.01 21.70
C ASP A 525 -8.99 28.60 22.30
N GLY A 526 -7.93 27.80 22.13
CA GLY A 526 -7.87 26.42 22.58
C GLY A 526 -8.78 25.45 21.80
N ASN A 527 -9.37 25.88 20.68
CA ASN A 527 -10.34 25.07 19.95
C ASN A 527 -9.67 23.88 19.25
N ARG A 528 -10.32 22.70 19.30
CA ARG A 528 -9.86 21.49 18.60
C ARG A 528 -10.32 21.54 17.15
N ARG A 529 -9.40 21.38 16.20
CA ARG A 529 -9.65 21.58 14.76
C ARG A 529 -9.01 20.47 13.94
N HIS A 530 -9.64 20.10 12.84
CA HIS A 530 -8.95 19.44 11.74
C HIS A 530 -8.20 20.49 10.93
N LEU A 531 -6.96 20.23 10.52
CA LEU A 531 -6.16 21.20 9.74
C LEU A 531 -6.90 21.60 8.45
N GLN A 532 -7.56 20.65 7.78
CA GLN A 532 -8.32 20.93 6.56
C GLN A 532 -9.51 21.89 6.78
N ASP A 533 -10.05 22.02 8.00
CA ASP A 533 -11.14 23.00 8.26
C ASP A 533 -10.66 24.46 8.26
N ASP A 534 -9.35 24.69 8.40
CA ASP A 534 -8.72 26.00 8.27
C ASP A 534 -8.10 26.20 6.86
N PHE A 535 -8.19 25.20 5.98
CA PHE A 535 -7.71 25.19 4.59
C PHE A 535 -8.87 25.27 3.59
N LEU A 536 -9.76 26.27 3.77
CA LEU A 536 -10.92 26.47 2.90
C LEU A 536 -10.52 26.64 1.43
N SER A 537 -11.34 26.14 0.51
CA SER A 537 -11.11 26.22 -0.94
C SER A 537 -11.43 27.64 -1.45
N THR A 538 -10.47 28.54 -1.28
CA THR A 538 -10.58 29.99 -1.57
C THR A 538 -9.64 30.46 -2.67
N GLY A 539 -9.00 29.53 -3.38
CA GLY A 539 -8.05 29.83 -4.46
C GLY A 539 -6.66 30.21 -3.96
N ARG A 540 -6.40 30.23 -2.64
CA ARG A 540 -5.18 30.80 -2.06
C ARG A 540 -4.08 29.77 -1.82
N PHE A 541 -2.83 30.17 -2.04
CA PHE A 541 -1.66 29.41 -1.59
C PHE A 541 -1.49 29.52 -0.08
N ARG A 542 -0.88 28.49 0.52
CA ARG A 542 -0.56 28.45 1.95
C ARG A 542 0.92 28.19 2.19
N ILE A 543 1.52 28.95 3.09
CA ILE A 543 2.84 28.66 3.63
C ILE A 543 2.62 28.00 4.99
N LEU A 544 2.76 26.67 5.02
CA LEU A 544 2.71 25.86 6.23
C LEU A 544 4.10 25.84 6.86
N CYS A 545 4.24 26.49 8.01
CA CYS A 545 5.46 26.52 8.80
C CYS A 545 5.32 25.58 10.00
N LEU A 546 6.06 24.48 10.02
CA LEU A 546 6.29 23.66 11.20
C LEU A 546 7.48 24.25 11.95
N ALA A 547 7.21 25.03 13.00
CA ALA A 547 8.26 25.65 13.80
C ALA A 547 9.16 24.61 14.50
N SER A 548 10.40 24.98 14.74
CA SER A 548 11.36 24.30 15.61
C SER A 548 11.10 24.62 17.10
N SER A 549 11.71 23.83 17.98
CA SER A 549 11.61 23.98 19.45
C SER A 549 12.17 25.29 20.01
N ASP A 550 12.93 26.05 19.21
CA ASP A 550 13.52 27.35 19.53
C ASP A 550 12.59 28.55 19.26
N LEU A 551 11.31 28.33 18.92
CA LEU A 551 10.33 29.39 18.58
C LEU A 551 10.24 30.55 19.61
N LEU A 552 10.55 30.30 20.88
CA LEU A 552 10.53 31.31 21.96
C LEU A 552 11.83 32.12 22.08
N GLU A 553 12.87 31.76 21.32
CA GLU A 553 14.14 32.47 21.28
C GLU A 553 14.09 33.52 20.16
N PRO A 554 14.25 34.83 20.44
CA PRO A 554 14.19 35.87 19.41
C PRO A 554 15.24 35.75 18.30
N GLN A 555 16.30 34.96 18.55
CA GLN A 555 17.37 34.65 17.60
C GLN A 555 17.29 33.22 17.04
N GLY A 556 16.30 32.42 17.46
CA GLY A 556 16.03 31.09 16.94
C GLY A 556 15.63 31.14 15.46
N VAL A 557 15.79 30.01 14.77
CA VAL A 557 15.53 29.88 13.34
C VAL A 557 14.05 30.18 13.08
N SER A 558 13.14 29.56 13.83
CA SER A 558 11.69 29.80 13.70
C SER A 558 11.29 31.27 13.83
N ALA A 559 11.85 31.99 14.81
CA ALA A 559 11.53 33.39 15.02
C ALA A 559 11.96 34.24 13.82
N LYS A 560 13.19 34.04 13.34
CA LYS A 560 13.73 34.70 12.15
C LYS A 560 12.92 34.37 10.89
N THR A 561 12.60 33.10 10.66
CA THR A 561 11.80 32.65 9.52
C THR A 561 10.42 33.30 9.49
N LEU A 562 9.71 33.32 10.62
CA LEU A 562 8.39 33.92 10.73
C LEU A 562 8.40 35.45 10.52
N THR A 563 9.39 36.15 11.09
CA THR A 563 9.57 37.58 10.85
C THR A 563 9.94 37.86 9.39
N THR A 564 10.82 37.08 8.75
CA THR A 564 11.15 37.24 7.33
C THR A 564 9.93 37.00 6.44
N LEU A 565 9.15 35.95 6.70
CA LEU A 565 7.92 35.67 5.97
C LEU A 565 6.92 36.85 6.09
N GLY A 566 6.68 37.35 7.30
CA GLY A 566 5.70 38.41 7.58
C GLY A 566 6.13 39.82 7.17
N THR A 567 7.42 40.11 7.10
CA THR A 567 7.95 41.43 6.71
C THR A 567 8.34 41.51 5.25
N SER A 568 8.83 40.41 4.67
CA SER A 568 9.57 40.44 3.40
C SER A 568 9.00 39.54 2.30
N VAL A 569 8.28 38.45 2.62
CA VAL A 569 7.71 37.53 1.59
C VAL A 569 6.23 37.82 1.37
N ILE A 570 5.39 37.59 2.38
CA ILE A 570 3.92 37.75 2.28
C ILE A 570 3.52 39.14 1.77
N PRO A 571 4.13 40.26 2.21
CA PRO A 571 3.75 41.59 1.73
C PRO A 571 4.07 41.90 0.26
N ARG A 572 4.86 41.07 -0.45
CA ARG A 572 5.11 41.26 -1.90
C ARG A 572 3.94 40.82 -2.77
N TYR A 573 3.10 39.90 -2.25
CA TYR A 573 1.96 39.37 -2.97
C TYR A 573 0.71 40.20 -2.67
N PRO A 574 -0.26 40.25 -3.60
CA PRO A 574 -1.55 40.89 -3.33
C PRO A 574 -2.21 40.33 -2.06
N VAL A 575 -2.88 41.23 -1.32
CA VAL A 575 -3.56 40.87 -0.07
C VAL A 575 -4.60 39.78 -0.36
N SER A 576 -4.62 38.74 0.46
CA SER A 576 -5.47 37.56 0.30
C SER A 576 -5.06 36.55 -0.79
N THR A 577 -3.85 36.63 -1.37
CA THR A 577 -3.34 35.58 -2.28
C THR A 577 -2.59 34.45 -1.55
N ILE A 578 -1.91 34.77 -0.44
CA ILE A 578 -1.15 33.82 0.39
C ILE A 578 -1.65 33.85 1.84
N GLU A 579 -1.77 32.66 2.44
CA GLU A 579 -2.12 32.48 3.84
C GLU A 579 -0.98 31.79 4.61
N GLN A 580 -0.54 32.38 5.72
CA GLN A 580 0.40 31.71 6.62
C GLN A 580 -0.36 30.83 7.62
N VAL A 581 0.15 29.61 7.81
CA VAL A 581 -0.30 28.64 8.81
C VAL A 581 0.92 28.20 9.59
N VAL A 582 0.85 28.25 10.91
CA VAL A 582 1.99 27.91 11.77
C VAL A 582 1.58 26.81 12.74
N ILE A 583 2.34 25.72 12.75
CA ILE A 583 2.22 24.63 13.72
C ILE A 583 3.48 24.67 14.58
N HIS A 584 3.33 24.58 15.91
CA HIS A 584 4.45 24.53 16.84
C HIS A 584 4.58 23.17 17.55
N PRO A 585 5.80 22.73 17.89
CA PRO A 585 6.01 21.51 18.63
C PRO A 585 5.79 21.76 20.13
N ARG A 586 6.06 20.76 20.97
CA ARG A 586 6.09 20.96 22.42
C ARG A 586 7.30 21.83 22.78
N LEU A 587 7.03 23.04 23.27
CA LEU A 587 8.06 23.99 23.70
C LEU A 587 8.45 23.75 25.16
N SER A 588 9.64 24.20 25.55
CA SER A 588 10.23 23.96 26.87
C SER A 588 9.56 24.72 28.02
N LYS A 589 8.77 25.76 27.72
CA LYS A 589 8.12 26.65 28.68
C LYS A 589 6.74 27.06 28.16
N SER A 590 5.83 27.41 29.09
CA SER A 590 4.60 28.14 28.75
C SER A 590 4.94 29.53 28.23
N PHE A 591 4.09 30.06 27.35
CA PHE A 591 4.35 31.32 26.66
C PHE A 591 3.06 32.10 26.38
N THR A 592 3.21 33.37 26.04
CA THR A 592 2.13 34.29 25.64
C THR A 592 2.44 34.89 24.27
N TRP A 593 1.49 35.65 23.71
CA TRP A 593 1.72 36.43 22.48
C TRP A 593 2.90 37.42 22.54
N ARG A 594 3.41 37.77 23.74
CA ARG A 594 4.62 38.61 23.90
C ARG A 594 5.93 37.84 23.74
N ASN A 595 5.88 36.51 23.67
CA ASN A 595 7.06 35.62 23.64
C ASN A 595 7.30 34.99 22.26
N VAL A 596 6.51 35.38 21.25
CA VAL A 596 6.59 34.91 19.86
C VAL A 596 6.66 36.12 18.92
N PRO A 597 7.11 35.96 17.66
CA PRO A 597 7.16 37.07 16.69
C PRO A 597 5.83 37.78 16.52
N LEU A 598 5.85 39.11 16.43
CA LEU A 598 4.65 39.94 16.26
C LEU A 598 3.93 39.62 14.94
N GLU A 599 4.69 39.23 13.90
CA GLU A 599 4.17 38.82 12.60
C GLU A 599 3.22 37.62 12.72
N LEU A 600 3.50 36.68 13.63
CA LEU A 600 2.65 35.51 13.83
C LEU A 600 1.28 35.93 14.38
N LYS A 601 1.23 36.89 15.31
CA LYS A 601 -0.05 37.48 15.77
C LYS A 601 -0.76 38.21 14.63
N LYS A 602 -0.02 38.97 13.81
CA LYS A 602 -0.56 39.79 12.72
C LYS A 602 -1.16 38.99 11.56
N PHE A 603 -0.52 37.89 11.15
CA PHE A 603 -0.89 37.13 9.94
C PHE A 603 -1.51 35.75 10.22
N SER A 604 -1.27 35.20 11.41
CA SER A 604 -1.50 33.78 11.73
C SER A 604 -2.21 33.55 13.07
N GLU A 605 -2.76 34.57 13.75
CA GLU A 605 -3.42 34.40 15.07
C GLU A 605 -4.41 33.22 15.11
N MET A 606 -5.33 33.18 14.14
CA MET A 606 -6.37 32.12 14.04
C MET A 606 -5.89 30.88 13.27
N ARG A 607 -4.64 30.87 12.79
CA ARG A 607 -3.98 29.78 12.06
C ARG A 607 -2.66 29.36 12.71
N PHE A 608 -2.56 29.56 14.03
CA PHE A 608 -1.45 29.12 14.87
C PHE A 608 -1.91 27.97 15.75
N HIS A 609 -1.21 26.83 15.68
CA HIS A 609 -1.68 25.57 16.25
C HIS A 609 -0.60 24.82 17.02
N SER A 610 -1.03 24.13 18.07
CA SER A 610 -0.25 23.16 18.83
C SER A 610 -0.29 21.81 18.11
N GLY A 611 0.87 21.36 17.62
CA GLY A 611 1.03 20.14 16.81
C GLY A 611 1.35 18.86 17.60
N TYR A 612 1.07 18.85 18.91
CA TYR A 612 1.43 17.73 19.82
C TYR A 612 0.33 17.36 20.83
N GLU A 613 -0.81 18.07 20.84
CA GLU A 613 -1.86 17.91 21.85
C GLU A 613 -2.99 16.96 21.45
N MET A 614 -3.18 16.75 20.14
CA MET A 614 -4.23 15.91 19.58
C MET A 614 -3.58 14.77 18.78
N ASP A 615 -3.05 15.09 17.60
CA ASP A 615 -2.15 14.21 16.84
C ASP A 615 -0.69 14.70 16.96
N ASP A 616 0.28 13.80 16.78
CA ASP A 616 1.71 14.13 16.67
C ASP A 616 2.03 14.52 15.23
N VAL A 617 1.76 15.79 14.91
CA VAL A 617 1.84 16.32 13.55
C VAL A 617 3.26 16.21 13.00
N TYR A 618 4.27 16.42 13.85
CA TYR A 618 5.68 16.35 13.46
C TYR A 618 6.07 14.94 13.05
N LYS A 619 5.66 13.92 13.83
CA LYS A 619 5.88 12.51 13.47
C LYS A 619 5.12 12.12 12.20
N ILE A 620 3.87 12.55 12.04
CA ILE A 620 3.04 12.22 10.86
C ILE A 620 3.64 12.83 9.59
N TYR A 621 4.03 14.10 9.65
CA TYR A 621 4.62 14.84 8.52
C TYR A 621 6.11 14.54 8.29
N GLY A 622 6.74 13.78 9.18
CA GLY A 622 8.15 13.40 9.09
C GLY A 622 9.12 14.54 9.39
N VAL A 623 8.75 15.52 10.21
CA VAL A 623 9.56 16.71 10.51
C VAL A 623 10.20 16.57 11.88
N ASP A 624 11.52 16.81 11.98
CA ASP A 624 12.22 16.88 13.27
C ASP A 624 11.79 18.13 14.05
N PRO A 625 11.19 18.01 15.26
CA PRO A 625 10.82 19.16 16.09
C PRO A 625 11.96 20.11 16.46
N ALA A 626 13.23 19.66 16.41
CA ALA A 626 14.39 20.52 16.66
C ALA A 626 14.75 21.39 15.44
N GLN A 627 14.33 21.01 14.23
CA GLN A 627 14.73 21.66 12.97
C GLN A 627 13.58 22.38 12.28
N GLY A 628 12.36 21.86 12.41
CA GLY A 628 11.18 22.37 11.70
C GLY A 628 11.25 22.20 10.19
N ALA A 629 10.22 22.71 9.49
CA ALA A 629 10.12 22.70 8.03
C ALA A 629 9.15 23.79 7.54
N MET A 630 9.31 24.22 6.30
CA MET A 630 8.30 24.94 5.54
C MET A 630 7.77 24.08 4.39
N ALA A 631 6.48 24.18 4.10
CA ALA A 631 5.86 23.62 2.91
C ALA A 631 4.95 24.65 2.24
N VAL A 632 5.04 24.77 0.92
CA VAL A 632 4.08 25.53 0.11
C VAL A 632 2.96 24.57 -0.28
N ILE A 633 1.74 24.88 0.16
CA ILE A 633 0.53 24.12 -0.17
C ILE A 633 -0.27 24.93 -1.19
N ARG A 634 -0.59 24.28 -2.30
CA ARG A 634 -1.37 24.83 -3.41
C ARG A 634 -2.83 25.10 -3.01
N PRO A 635 -3.57 25.91 -3.79
CA PRO A 635 -5.01 26.13 -3.59
C PRO A 635 -5.85 24.84 -3.57
N ASP A 636 -5.43 23.82 -4.32
CA ASP A 636 -6.06 22.50 -4.38
C ASP A 636 -5.61 21.53 -3.25
N GLY A 637 -4.82 22.01 -2.29
CA GLY A 637 -4.38 21.25 -1.11
C GLY A 637 -3.24 20.27 -1.37
N TYR A 638 -2.56 20.36 -2.52
CA TYR A 638 -1.35 19.60 -2.82
C TYR A 638 -0.08 20.33 -2.35
N ILE A 639 0.90 19.56 -1.87
CA ILE A 639 2.22 20.07 -1.50
C ILE A 639 2.98 20.39 -2.78
N GLY A 640 3.33 21.66 -3.01
CA GLY A 640 4.10 22.08 -4.17
C GLY A 640 5.61 22.09 -3.92
N VAL A 641 6.04 22.59 -2.75
CA VAL A 641 7.46 22.78 -2.41
C VAL A 641 7.67 22.45 -0.93
N ILE A 642 8.86 21.95 -0.57
CA ILE A 642 9.32 21.80 0.82
C ILE A 642 10.70 22.48 0.95
N ALA A 643 10.93 23.15 2.09
CA ALA A 643 12.18 23.82 2.43
C ALA A 643 12.49 23.68 3.93
N ALA A 644 13.76 23.76 4.32
CA ALA A 644 14.17 23.92 5.72
C ALA A 644 13.81 25.34 6.20
N LEU A 645 13.65 25.56 7.52
CA LEU A 645 13.21 26.87 8.05
C LEU A 645 14.14 28.02 7.67
N ASP A 646 15.44 27.78 7.57
CA ASP A 646 16.47 28.74 7.16
C ASP A 646 16.50 29.02 5.64
N ASP A 647 15.91 28.15 4.82
CA ASP A 647 15.80 28.31 3.37
C ASP A 647 14.46 28.99 2.96
N VAL A 648 14.28 30.23 3.42
CA VAL A 648 13.12 31.06 3.01
C VAL A 648 13.16 31.37 1.51
N LYS A 649 14.35 31.38 0.89
CA LYS A 649 14.52 31.68 -0.54
C LYS A 649 13.82 30.64 -1.43
N ARG A 650 13.88 29.35 -1.10
CA ARG A 650 13.18 28.30 -1.84
C ARG A 650 11.66 28.41 -1.78
N VAL A 651 11.10 29.05 -0.75
CA VAL A 651 9.67 29.35 -0.62
C VAL A 651 9.29 30.64 -1.38
N ASP A 652 10.16 31.65 -1.36
CA ASP A 652 10.02 32.96 -2.04
C ASP A 652 10.25 32.86 -3.56
N SER A 653 11.03 31.87 -4.00
CA SER A 653 11.35 31.59 -5.41
C SER A 653 11.65 30.10 -5.62
N PRO A 654 10.60 29.27 -5.79
CA PRO A 654 10.74 27.89 -6.24
C PRO A 654 11.42 27.84 -7.62
N LYS A 655 12.00 26.69 -7.96
CA LYS A 655 12.61 26.47 -9.29
C LYS A 655 11.58 26.67 -10.41
N GLY A 656 11.61 27.84 -11.01
CA GLY A 656 10.62 28.31 -11.98
C GLY A 656 10.61 29.83 -12.15
N SER A 657 10.98 30.61 -11.13
CA SER A 657 11.12 32.08 -11.25
C SER A 657 12.47 32.53 -11.86
N ALA A 658 13.43 31.61 -12.01
CA ALA A 658 14.80 31.90 -12.44
C ALA A 658 14.97 32.00 -13.97
N THR A 659 14.18 32.84 -14.63
CA THR A 659 14.52 33.39 -15.96
C THR A 659 14.72 34.91 -15.87
N GLY A 660 15.91 35.29 -15.40
CA GLY A 660 16.56 36.58 -15.62
C GLY A 660 15.84 37.87 -15.20
N SER A 661 16.08 38.35 -13.97
CA SER A 661 16.57 39.73 -13.71
C SER A 661 16.80 40.06 -12.22
N GLU A 662 17.90 39.64 -11.60
CA GLU A 662 18.48 40.40 -10.47
C GLU A 662 19.46 41.46 -11.01
N LYS A 663 18.88 42.45 -11.71
CA LYS A 663 19.42 43.80 -11.99
C LYS A 663 18.46 44.52 -12.93
N ASN A 664 17.53 45.28 -12.35
CA ASN A 664 17.08 46.59 -12.85
C ASN A 664 15.99 47.15 -11.93
N LYS A 665 16.38 48.11 -11.07
CA LYS A 665 15.47 49.19 -10.72
C LYS A 665 15.31 50.06 -11.98
N PRO A 666 14.12 50.59 -12.29
CA PRO A 666 13.96 51.53 -13.39
C PRO A 666 14.48 52.92 -12.96
N GLU A 667 15.74 53.21 -13.28
CA GLU A 667 16.22 54.59 -13.45
C GLU A 667 16.59 54.83 -14.91
N LEU A 668 16.41 56.06 -15.36
CA LEU A 668 16.48 56.45 -16.78
C LEU A 668 17.92 56.41 -17.33
N GLY A 669 18.06 55.90 -18.55
CA GLY A 669 18.87 56.58 -19.57
C GLY A 669 20.21 55.96 -19.99
N LEU A 670 20.40 55.95 -21.32
CA LEU A 670 21.64 56.16 -22.07
C LEU A 670 22.76 55.09 -22.05
N ALA A 671 23.01 54.58 -23.27
CA ALA A 671 24.32 54.44 -23.92
C ALA A 671 25.36 53.40 -23.40
N ALA A 672 25.41 52.29 -24.15
CA ALA A 672 26.55 51.92 -25.00
C ALA A 672 27.91 51.44 -24.40
N VAL A 673 28.36 50.31 -24.97
CA VAL A 673 29.72 50.09 -25.55
C VAL A 673 30.85 49.47 -24.67
N LYS A 674 31.18 48.23 -25.08
CA LYS A 674 32.51 47.60 -25.29
C LYS A 674 33.33 46.93 -24.18
N ASP A 675 33.88 45.79 -24.61
CA ASP A 675 35.27 45.28 -24.47
C ASP A 675 35.85 44.96 -23.06
N VAL A 676 36.76 43.99 -22.89
CA VAL A 676 37.08 42.67 -23.52
C VAL A 676 38.31 42.11 -22.77
N ASN A 677 38.47 40.78 -22.68
CA ASN A 677 39.70 40.09 -22.19
C ASN A 677 40.08 40.35 -20.70
N GLU A 678 40.95 39.62 -19.99
CA GLU A 678 41.64 38.29 -20.06
C GLU A 678 42.09 37.94 -18.61
N ARG A 679 42.66 36.79 -18.18
CA ARG A 679 43.24 35.55 -18.78
C ARG A 679 42.93 34.37 -17.80
N GLN A 680 42.88 33.09 -18.21
CA GLN A 680 43.96 32.07 -18.19
C GLN A 680 44.83 31.99 -16.91
N VAL A 681 45.35 30.85 -16.45
CA VAL A 681 45.27 29.37 -16.71
C VAL A 681 45.96 28.74 -15.47
N ASP A 682 45.58 27.56 -14.95
CA ASP A 682 46.37 26.35 -15.16
C ASP A 682 45.62 25.06 -14.81
N LEU A 683 45.57 24.16 -15.79
CA LEU A 683 45.16 22.77 -15.69
C LEU A 683 46.28 21.96 -16.32
N GLU A 684 47.09 21.23 -15.55
CA GLU A 684 47.81 20.09 -16.11
C GLU A 684 48.25 19.05 -15.07
N LYS A 685 47.54 17.92 -15.07
CA LYS A 685 48.16 16.58 -15.20
C LYS A 685 47.10 15.55 -15.61
N GLY A 686 46.89 15.44 -16.92
CA GLY A 686 46.15 14.35 -17.52
C GLY A 686 47.08 13.24 -18.01
N ALA A 687 46.53 12.04 -18.15
CA ALA A 687 46.95 11.01 -19.09
C ALA A 687 45.68 10.17 -19.38
N GLN A 688 44.85 10.56 -20.35
CA GLN A 688 45.00 10.28 -21.79
C GLN A 688 45.05 8.78 -22.14
N GLN A 689 43.94 8.29 -22.70
CA GLN A 689 43.86 7.68 -24.03
C GLN A 689 42.36 7.52 -24.39
N SER A 690 41.89 7.58 -25.64
CA SER A 690 42.20 8.41 -26.80
C SER A 690 40.97 8.36 -27.74
N PRO A 691 40.57 9.43 -28.44
CA PRO A 691 39.38 9.42 -29.29
C PRO A 691 39.70 9.08 -30.76
N SER A 692 38.97 8.13 -31.35
CA SER A 692 38.88 7.98 -32.80
C SER A 692 37.51 7.38 -33.20
N ASP A 693 36.88 8.03 -34.18
CA ASP A 693 35.64 7.67 -34.91
C ASP A 693 34.32 8.37 -34.49
N LEU A 694 34.30 9.70 -34.65
CA LEU A 694 33.09 10.43 -35.01
C LEU A 694 32.86 10.28 -36.53
N GLY A 695 31.83 9.55 -36.97
CA GLY A 695 31.54 9.51 -38.41
C GLY A 695 30.64 8.42 -38.99
N LYS A 696 29.78 7.73 -38.22
CA LYS A 696 28.67 6.94 -38.79
C LYS A 696 27.37 7.17 -38.01
N SER A 697 26.27 7.28 -38.74
CA SER A 697 24.92 7.50 -38.23
C SER A 697 24.50 6.40 -37.25
N ASN A 698 23.88 6.79 -36.14
CA ASN A 698 23.13 5.86 -35.29
C ASN A 698 21.77 6.45 -34.90
N SER A 699 20.80 5.54 -34.90
CA SER A 699 19.35 5.70 -34.79
C SER A 699 18.89 6.24 -33.42
N PRO A 700 17.61 6.64 -33.25
CA PRO A 700 17.10 7.06 -31.95
C PRO A 700 17.25 5.96 -30.90
N GLN A 701 17.70 6.35 -29.70
CA GLN A 701 17.96 5.44 -28.60
C GLN A 701 16.62 4.89 -28.07
N GLN A 702 16.36 3.60 -28.31
CA GLN A 702 15.10 2.96 -27.97
C GLN A 702 14.89 2.90 -26.45
N ASP A 703 13.68 3.25 -26.03
CA ASP A 703 13.17 3.04 -24.67
C ASP A 703 13.32 1.56 -24.28
N PRO A 704 13.99 1.21 -23.16
CA PRO A 704 14.36 -0.17 -22.85
C PRO A 704 13.15 -1.10 -22.67
N LYS A 705 12.90 -1.92 -23.69
CA LYS A 705 11.77 -2.86 -23.82
C LYS A 705 11.63 -3.73 -22.57
N LEU A 706 10.56 -3.53 -21.81
CA LEU A 706 10.34 -4.25 -20.56
C LEU A 706 10.01 -5.73 -20.85
N VAL A 707 10.76 -6.65 -20.24
CA VAL A 707 10.54 -8.10 -20.35
C VAL A 707 9.67 -8.58 -19.19
N THR A 708 8.43 -8.95 -19.51
CA THR A 708 7.41 -9.48 -18.61
C THR A 708 6.97 -10.90 -19.04
N TRP A 709 5.94 -11.43 -18.36
CA TRP A 709 5.24 -12.64 -18.79
C TRP A 709 4.42 -12.40 -20.06
N ASN A 710 4.24 -13.42 -20.89
CA ASN A 710 3.54 -13.35 -22.17
C ASN A 710 2.00 -13.40 -22.01
N GLY A 711 1.49 -13.49 -20.78
CA GLY A 711 0.08 -13.62 -20.43
C GLY A 711 -0.11 -14.08 -18.98
N PRO A 712 -1.37 -14.11 -18.48
CA PRO A 712 -1.69 -14.57 -17.14
C PRO A 712 -1.28 -16.03 -16.90
N ASP A 713 -1.54 -16.94 -17.84
CA ASP A 713 -1.18 -18.36 -17.79
C ASP A 713 0.11 -18.72 -18.58
N ASP A 714 1.07 -17.79 -18.65
CA ASP A 714 2.44 -18.06 -19.15
C ASP A 714 3.05 -19.30 -18.43
N PRO A 715 3.44 -20.36 -19.15
CA PRO A 715 3.87 -21.63 -18.55
C PRO A 715 5.26 -21.57 -17.89
N GLU A 716 6.04 -20.50 -18.12
CA GLU A 716 7.28 -20.25 -17.38
C GLU A 716 7.01 -19.69 -15.98
N ASN A 717 5.86 -19.04 -15.74
CA ASN A 717 5.46 -18.56 -14.42
C ASN A 717 5.19 -19.74 -13.46
N PRO A 718 5.90 -19.86 -12.33
CA PRO A 718 5.77 -20.99 -11.40
C PRO A 718 4.39 -21.17 -10.75
N LYS A 719 3.59 -20.11 -10.68
CA LYS A 719 2.19 -20.18 -10.23
C LYS A 719 1.26 -20.93 -11.20
N ASN A 720 1.66 -21.05 -12.47
CA ASN A 720 0.89 -21.68 -13.55
C ASN A 720 1.37 -23.10 -13.86
N TRP A 721 2.35 -23.60 -13.11
CA TRP A 721 2.83 -24.97 -13.31
C TRP A 721 1.72 -25.99 -12.99
N PRO A 722 1.67 -27.12 -13.72
CA PRO A 722 0.73 -28.21 -13.42
C PRO A 722 0.84 -28.63 -11.95
N THR A 723 -0.29 -28.95 -11.31
CA THR A 723 -0.38 -29.29 -9.88
C THR A 723 0.65 -30.34 -9.44
N LYS A 724 0.92 -31.35 -10.28
CA LYS A 724 1.97 -32.37 -10.06
C LYS A 724 3.38 -31.77 -9.92
N LYS A 725 3.71 -30.73 -10.68
CA LYS A 725 5.00 -30.01 -10.66
C LYS A 725 5.08 -29.05 -9.48
N LYS A 726 4.00 -28.33 -9.13
CA LYS A 726 3.90 -27.53 -7.89
C LYS A 726 4.14 -28.39 -6.64
N TRP A 727 3.41 -29.49 -6.51
CA TRP A 727 3.56 -30.43 -5.39
C TRP A 727 4.89 -31.18 -5.41
N GLY A 728 5.45 -31.48 -6.60
CA GLY A 728 6.82 -31.97 -6.72
C GLY A 728 7.84 -31.01 -6.10
N ALA A 729 7.77 -29.72 -6.44
CA ALA A 729 8.64 -28.69 -5.84
C ALA A 729 8.44 -28.57 -4.32
N ALA A 730 7.18 -28.54 -3.85
CA ALA A 730 6.87 -28.51 -2.41
C ALA A 730 7.45 -29.72 -1.66
N LEU A 731 7.30 -30.92 -2.21
CA LEU A 731 7.78 -32.15 -1.57
C LEU A 731 9.31 -32.20 -1.53
N ILE A 732 9.99 -31.87 -2.64
CA ILE A 732 11.46 -31.82 -2.70
C ILE A 732 12.01 -30.83 -1.66
N VAL A 733 11.46 -29.61 -1.61
CA VAL A 733 11.88 -28.59 -0.62
C VAL A 733 11.57 -29.03 0.81
N SER A 734 10.44 -29.71 1.03
CA SER A 734 10.12 -30.30 2.34
C SER A 734 11.13 -31.39 2.73
N CYS A 735 11.61 -32.20 1.78
CA CYS A 735 12.65 -33.20 2.02
C CYS A 735 14.02 -32.58 2.35
N PHE A 736 14.44 -31.52 1.64
CA PHE A 736 15.63 -30.73 2.01
C PHE A 736 15.49 -30.12 3.42
N THR A 737 14.31 -29.63 3.78
CA THR A 737 14.02 -29.11 5.11
C THR A 737 13.91 -30.20 6.19
N PHE A 738 13.60 -31.45 5.82
CA PHE A 738 13.53 -32.59 6.74
C PHE A 738 14.90 -33.17 7.08
N ILE A 739 15.77 -33.36 6.07
CA ILE A 739 17.02 -34.12 6.23
C ILE A 739 18.04 -33.42 7.15
N SER A 740 18.05 -32.09 7.18
CA SER A 740 19.00 -31.32 7.98
C SER A 740 18.72 -31.37 9.50
N PRO A 741 17.47 -31.16 10.00
CA PRO A 741 17.12 -31.42 11.40
C PRO A 741 17.24 -32.89 11.84
N VAL A 742 17.02 -33.85 10.94
CA VAL A 742 17.35 -35.27 11.17
C VAL A 742 18.85 -35.39 11.48
N MET A 743 19.73 -34.90 10.60
CA MET A 743 21.18 -34.99 10.78
C MET A 743 21.74 -34.18 11.97
N SER A 744 21.06 -33.09 12.35
CA SER A 744 21.38 -32.32 13.55
C SER A 744 21.28 -33.17 14.82
N SER A 745 20.30 -34.08 14.89
CA SER A 745 19.87 -34.78 16.11
C SER A 745 20.28 -36.26 16.15
N MET A 746 20.38 -36.91 14.98
CA MET A 746 20.70 -38.34 14.82
C MET A 746 22.03 -38.79 15.43
N VAL A 747 22.94 -37.85 15.74
CA VAL A 747 24.21 -38.12 16.44
C VAL A 747 24.03 -38.38 17.94
N ALA A 748 22.93 -37.95 18.57
CA ALA A 748 22.77 -38.02 20.03
C ALA A 748 22.98 -39.42 20.63
N PRO A 749 22.40 -40.51 20.09
CA PRO A 749 22.63 -41.86 20.64
C PRO A 749 24.05 -42.39 20.40
N ALA A 750 24.73 -41.88 19.37
CA ALA A 750 26.09 -42.27 19.00
C ALA A 750 27.18 -41.47 19.72
N LEU A 751 26.80 -40.48 20.55
CA LEU A 751 27.73 -39.49 21.09
C LEU A 751 28.81 -40.10 21.99
N GLN A 752 28.46 -41.10 22.80
CA GLN A 752 29.41 -41.78 23.69
C GLN A 752 30.43 -42.63 22.91
N THR A 753 30.00 -43.35 21.87
CA THR A 753 30.91 -44.08 20.96
C THR A 753 31.80 -43.14 20.16
N MET A 754 31.33 -41.95 19.78
CA MET A 754 32.17 -40.92 19.15
C MET A 754 33.19 -40.34 20.12
N LYS A 755 32.81 -40.14 21.39
CA LYS A 755 33.71 -39.68 22.46
C LYS A 755 34.86 -40.67 22.69
N SER A 756 34.59 -41.97 22.73
CA SER A 756 35.63 -43.01 22.84
C SER A 756 36.51 -43.09 21.59
N ASP A 757 35.93 -43.11 20.39
CA ASP A 757 36.68 -43.23 19.12
C ASP A 757 37.64 -42.07 18.87
N PHE A 758 37.25 -40.84 19.26
CA PHE A 758 38.10 -39.65 19.14
C PHE A 758 38.94 -39.37 20.40
N ASN A 759 38.89 -40.24 21.41
CA ASN A 759 39.59 -40.10 22.70
C ASN A 759 39.34 -38.73 23.37
N ILE A 760 38.09 -38.28 23.38
CA ILE A 760 37.70 -36.97 23.92
C ILE A 760 37.51 -37.07 25.44
N GLN A 761 38.40 -36.43 26.19
CA GLN A 761 38.37 -36.39 27.65
C GLN A 761 37.43 -35.31 28.21
N ASP A 762 37.16 -34.25 27.44
CA ASP A 762 36.34 -33.10 27.85
C ASP A 762 34.87 -33.26 27.44
N GLU A 763 33.95 -33.18 28.41
CA GLU A 763 32.51 -33.29 28.17
C GLU A 763 31.95 -32.13 27.34
N VAL A 764 32.51 -30.91 27.46
CA VAL A 764 32.13 -29.76 26.62
C VAL A 764 32.43 -30.08 25.17
N VAL A 765 33.62 -30.61 24.89
CA VAL A 765 34.05 -30.98 23.52
C VAL A 765 33.21 -32.13 22.97
N SER A 766 32.78 -33.07 23.82
CA SER A 766 31.82 -34.11 23.43
C SER A 766 30.48 -33.50 23.01
N GLN A 767 29.85 -32.68 23.86
CA GLN A 767 28.56 -32.03 23.55
C GLN A 767 28.65 -31.06 22.36
N LEU A 768 29.82 -30.45 22.14
CA LEU A 768 30.12 -29.60 20.99
C LEU A 768 29.99 -30.34 19.66
N LEU A 769 30.32 -31.64 19.59
CA LEU A 769 30.10 -32.46 18.40
C LEU A 769 28.64 -32.44 17.99
N LEU A 770 27.69 -32.55 18.93
CA LEU A 770 26.27 -32.49 18.62
C LEU A 770 25.83 -31.07 18.26
N SER A 771 26.13 -30.11 19.15
CA SER A 771 25.47 -28.80 19.18
C SER A 771 26.01 -27.78 18.17
N ILE A 772 27.26 -27.92 17.69
CA ILE A 772 27.88 -26.97 16.74
C ILE A 772 27.10 -26.84 15.42
N PHE A 773 26.41 -27.89 14.99
CA PHE A 773 25.54 -27.89 13.81
C PHE A 773 24.39 -26.86 13.96
N VAL A 774 23.88 -26.67 15.18
CA VAL A 774 22.81 -25.71 15.51
C VAL A 774 23.31 -24.28 15.53
N LEU A 775 24.58 -24.04 15.90
CA LEU A 775 25.17 -22.71 15.85
C LEU A 775 25.16 -22.16 14.42
N ALA A 776 25.42 -23.02 13.43
CA ALA A 776 25.37 -22.65 12.03
C ALA A 776 23.97 -22.18 11.56
N TYR A 777 22.88 -22.72 12.15
CA TYR A 777 21.51 -22.25 11.92
C TYR A 777 21.26 -20.82 12.43
N ALA A 778 22.12 -20.25 13.28
CA ALA A 778 22.02 -18.84 13.66
C ALA A 778 22.47 -17.94 12.50
N PHE A 779 23.53 -18.33 11.78
CA PHE A 779 24.19 -17.48 10.79
C PHE A 779 23.71 -17.75 9.35
N GLY A 780 23.58 -19.00 8.93
CA GLY A 780 23.30 -19.35 7.53
C GLY A 780 22.05 -18.67 6.94
N PRO A 781 20.89 -18.64 7.61
CA PRO A 781 19.69 -17.96 7.12
C PRO A 781 19.88 -16.47 6.82
N LEU A 782 20.76 -15.78 7.57
CA LEU A 782 21.02 -14.35 7.42
C LEU A 782 21.72 -13.99 6.10
N PHE A 783 22.43 -14.94 5.49
CA PHE A 783 23.10 -14.77 4.20
C PHE A 783 22.33 -15.47 3.07
N LEU A 784 21.93 -16.73 3.29
CA LEU A 784 21.35 -17.59 2.25
C LEU A 784 19.94 -17.15 1.84
N GLY A 785 19.16 -16.58 2.77
CA GLY A 785 17.85 -15.97 2.45
C GLY A 785 17.99 -14.83 1.42
N PRO A 786 18.71 -13.73 1.72
CA PRO A 786 18.92 -12.63 0.79
C PRO A 786 19.60 -13.03 -0.52
N LEU A 787 20.58 -13.95 -0.48
CA LEU A 787 21.23 -14.44 -1.71
C LEU A 787 20.24 -15.14 -2.65
N SER A 788 19.23 -15.83 -2.12
CA SER A 788 18.19 -16.49 -2.92
C SER A 788 17.29 -15.51 -3.67
N GLU A 789 17.20 -14.26 -3.23
CA GLU A 789 16.44 -13.17 -3.86
C GLU A 789 17.23 -12.41 -4.92
N ILE A 790 18.53 -12.71 -5.05
CA ILE A 790 19.43 -12.09 -6.04
C ILE A 790 19.80 -13.09 -7.12
N TYR A 791 20.14 -14.32 -6.73
CA TYR A 791 20.65 -15.35 -7.64
C TYR A 791 19.57 -16.35 -8.09
N GLY A 792 18.43 -16.42 -7.40
CA GLY A 792 17.37 -17.41 -7.60
C GLY A 792 17.23 -18.37 -6.41
N ARG A 793 16.01 -18.86 -6.17
CA ARG A 793 15.69 -19.71 -5.02
C ARG A 793 16.34 -21.08 -5.15
N VAL A 794 16.30 -21.65 -6.36
CA VAL A 794 16.76 -23.03 -6.58
C VAL A 794 18.26 -23.11 -6.63
N ILE A 795 18.96 -22.18 -7.28
CA ILE A 795 20.44 -22.21 -7.33
C ILE A 795 21.02 -22.18 -5.91
N VAL A 796 20.51 -21.32 -5.04
CA VAL A 796 21.00 -21.21 -3.65
C VAL A 796 20.60 -22.44 -2.82
N LEU A 797 19.39 -22.99 -2.98
CA LEU A 797 18.99 -24.24 -2.33
C LEU A 797 19.88 -25.42 -2.73
N GLN A 798 20.11 -25.63 -4.03
CA GLN A 798 20.90 -26.75 -4.55
C GLN A 798 22.36 -26.65 -4.11
N LEU A 799 22.98 -25.46 -4.19
CA LEU A 799 24.36 -25.28 -3.77
C LEU A 799 24.52 -25.42 -2.26
N ALA A 800 23.56 -24.93 -1.45
CA ALA A 800 23.60 -25.08 -0.01
C ALA A 800 23.36 -26.53 0.44
N ASN A 801 22.48 -27.28 -0.23
CA ASN A 801 22.26 -28.69 0.07
C ASN A 801 23.43 -29.57 -0.40
N LEU A 802 24.02 -29.29 -1.57
CA LEU A 802 25.27 -29.93 -1.99
C LEU A 802 26.44 -29.65 -1.04
N PHE A 803 26.52 -28.43 -0.49
CA PHE A 803 27.48 -28.07 0.56
C PHE A 803 27.24 -28.88 1.84
N PHE A 804 25.97 -29.02 2.27
CA PHE A 804 25.60 -29.92 3.36
C PHE A 804 26.03 -31.36 3.08
N LEU A 805 25.71 -31.92 1.91
CA LEU A 805 26.07 -33.29 1.51
C LEU A 805 27.58 -33.54 1.61
N ILE A 806 28.39 -32.67 1.00
CA ILE A 806 29.86 -32.77 0.99
C ILE A 806 30.40 -32.76 2.42
N PHE A 807 29.97 -31.81 3.25
CA PHE A 807 30.47 -31.72 4.62
C PHE A 807 29.89 -32.79 5.55
N ASN A 808 28.71 -33.34 5.26
CA ASN A 808 28.17 -34.49 5.99
C ASN A 808 28.94 -35.78 5.67
N ILE A 809 29.33 -36.01 4.40
CA ILE A 809 30.27 -37.07 4.04
C ILE A 809 31.62 -36.85 4.75
N ALA A 810 32.13 -35.61 4.77
CA ALA A 810 33.37 -35.25 5.46
C ALA A 810 33.35 -35.59 6.97
N CYS A 811 32.19 -35.46 7.62
CA CYS A 811 32.00 -35.92 9.00
C CYS A 811 32.18 -37.44 9.13
N GLY A 812 31.58 -38.24 8.24
CA GLY A 812 31.72 -39.71 8.28
C GLY A 812 33.16 -40.21 8.10
N VAL A 813 33.97 -39.54 7.27
CA VAL A 813 35.39 -39.88 7.05
C VAL A 813 36.35 -39.25 8.07
N SER A 814 35.86 -38.38 8.96
CA SER A 814 36.71 -37.64 9.89
C SER A 814 37.45 -38.55 10.89
N GLN A 815 38.67 -38.14 11.23
CA GLN A 815 39.59 -38.88 12.08
C GLN A 815 39.88 -38.17 13.41
N THR A 816 39.52 -36.89 13.54
CA THR A 816 39.70 -36.12 14.79
C THR A 816 38.44 -35.35 15.18
N ALA A 817 38.29 -35.09 16.48
CA ALA A 817 37.21 -34.26 17.02
C ALA A 817 37.14 -32.88 16.33
N THR A 818 38.28 -32.23 16.11
CA THR A 818 38.35 -30.91 15.44
C THR A 818 37.84 -30.96 14.00
N GLN A 819 38.19 -32.00 13.23
CA GLN A 819 37.65 -32.20 11.89
C GLN A 819 36.13 -32.37 11.94
N MET A 820 35.62 -33.22 12.85
CA MET A 820 34.19 -33.44 13.04
C MET A 820 33.45 -32.14 13.40
N ILE A 821 33.98 -31.32 14.32
CA ILE A 821 33.37 -30.04 14.73
C ILE A 821 33.30 -29.06 13.55
N VAL A 822 34.40 -28.88 12.81
CA VAL A 822 34.47 -27.98 11.65
C VAL A 822 33.52 -28.45 10.54
N PHE A 823 33.56 -29.74 10.19
CA PHE A 823 32.70 -30.28 9.14
C PHE A 823 31.22 -30.24 9.53
N ARG A 824 30.86 -30.48 10.81
CA ARG A 824 29.46 -30.33 11.27
C ARG A 824 28.98 -28.88 11.28
N PHE A 825 29.85 -27.92 11.59
CA PHE A 825 29.50 -26.50 11.45
C PHE A 825 29.21 -26.13 9.98
N LEU A 826 30.08 -26.56 9.06
CA LEU A 826 29.91 -26.29 7.63
C LEU A 826 28.69 -27.02 7.05
N ALA A 827 28.45 -28.27 7.43
CA ALA A 827 27.24 -29.00 7.08
C ALA A 827 25.98 -28.26 7.57
N GLY A 828 25.97 -27.80 8.83
CA GLY A 828 24.87 -27.02 9.40
C GLY A 828 24.62 -25.67 8.68
N LEU A 829 25.66 -25.03 8.13
CA LEU A 829 25.48 -23.81 7.34
C LEU A 829 24.68 -24.09 6.06
N GLY A 830 25.08 -25.11 5.29
CA GLY A 830 24.36 -25.54 4.09
C GLY A 830 22.93 -25.99 4.41
N GLY A 831 22.79 -26.86 5.41
CA GLY A 831 21.51 -27.42 5.85
C GLY A 831 20.55 -26.42 6.49
N SER A 832 20.96 -25.17 6.72
CA SER A 832 20.08 -24.10 7.19
C SER A 832 19.29 -23.39 6.08
N ALA A 833 19.74 -23.48 4.82
CA ALA A 833 19.13 -22.76 3.70
C ALA A 833 17.66 -23.16 3.43
N PRO A 834 17.29 -24.45 3.46
CA PRO A 834 15.91 -24.88 3.22
C PRO A 834 14.92 -24.26 4.21
N LEU A 835 15.31 -24.11 5.48
CA LEU A 835 14.48 -23.49 6.54
C LEU A 835 14.14 -22.01 6.24
N ALA A 836 15.05 -21.29 5.58
CA ALA A 836 14.89 -19.87 5.25
C ALA A 836 14.22 -19.64 3.89
N ILE A 837 14.59 -20.44 2.89
CA ILE A 837 14.19 -20.24 1.48
C ILE A 837 12.89 -20.99 1.15
N GLY A 838 12.59 -22.10 1.84
CA GLY A 838 11.50 -23.00 1.47
C GLY A 838 10.11 -22.36 1.53
N GLY A 839 9.84 -21.49 2.52
CA GLY A 839 8.61 -20.70 2.54
C GLY A 839 8.46 -19.75 1.34
N GLY A 840 9.58 -19.23 0.82
CA GLY A 840 9.63 -18.44 -0.40
C GLY A 840 9.25 -19.28 -1.63
N VAL A 841 9.82 -20.48 -1.78
CA VAL A 841 9.49 -21.40 -2.89
C VAL A 841 8.00 -21.75 -2.90
N LEU A 842 7.40 -21.99 -1.73
CA LEU A 842 5.95 -22.25 -1.63
C LEU A 842 5.12 -21.02 -2.02
N SER A 843 5.55 -19.82 -1.62
CA SER A 843 4.90 -18.57 -2.02
C SER A 843 4.99 -18.33 -3.54
N ASP A 844 6.11 -18.72 -4.15
CA ASP A 844 6.36 -18.58 -5.58
C ASP A 844 5.55 -19.58 -6.43
N CYS A 845 5.31 -20.80 -5.93
CA CYS A 845 4.60 -21.86 -6.67
C CYS A 845 3.09 -21.94 -6.42
N PHE A 846 2.60 -21.55 -5.24
CA PHE A 846 1.20 -21.73 -4.83
C PHE A 846 0.47 -20.40 -4.66
N LEU A 847 -0.77 -20.35 -5.12
CA LEU A 847 -1.68 -19.22 -4.91
C LEU A 847 -2.06 -19.14 -3.42
N PRO A 848 -2.39 -17.96 -2.85
CA PRO A 848 -2.39 -17.81 -1.39
C PRO A 848 -3.39 -18.73 -0.66
N GLU A 849 -4.55 -18.97 -1.26
CA GLU A 849 -5.55 -20.01 -0.94
C GLU A 849 -5.02 -21.46 -0.99
N GLU A 850 -4.14 -21.82 -1.92
CA GLU A 850 -3.52 -23.15 -1.99
C GLU A 850 -2.44 -23.35 -0.91
N ARG A 851 -1.80 -22.27 -0.44
CA ARG A 851 -0.63 -22.31 0.44
C ARG A 851 -0.90 -22.96 1.78
N GLY A 852 -2.13 -22.93 2.31
CA GLY A 852 -2.45 -23.53 3.60
C GLY A 852 -2.06 -25.01 3.71
N LYS A 853 -2.31 -25.79 2.64
CA LYS A 853 -1.95 -27.22 2.60
C LYS A 853 -0.46 -27.45 2.37
N SER A 854 0.18 -26.69 1.48
CA SER A 854 1.59 -26.87 1.15
C SER A 854 2.52 -26.38 2.27
N ILE A 855 2.18 -25.27 2.94
CA ILE A 855 2.84 -24.80 4.16
C ILE A 855 2.67 -25.84 5.28
N ALA A 856 1.49 -26.44 5.48
CA ALA A 856 1.32 -27.46 6.51
C ALA A 856 2.23 -28.69 6.28
N VAL A 857 2.33 -29.18 5.04
CA VAL A 857 3.23 -30.29 4.68
C VAL A 857 4.70 -29.92 4.91
N TYR A 858 5.12 -28.74 4.48
CA TYR A 858 6.47 -28.22 4.70
C TYR A 858 6.79 -28.00 6.18
N SER A 859 5.85 -27.46 6.97
CA SER A 859 6.04 -27.20 8.40
C SER A 859 6.10 -28.48 9.24
N LEU A 860 5.64 -29.62 8.74
CA LEU A 860 5.82 -30.91 9.41
C LEU A 860 7.27 -31.42 9.32
N ALA A 861 8.01 -31.09 8.26
CA ALA A 861 9.38 -31.58 8.05
C ALA A 861 10.36 -31.16 9.17
N PRO A 862 10.48 -29.88 9.58
CA PRO A 862 11.33 -29.49 10.71
C PRO A 862 10.93 -30.14 12.04
N LEU A 863 9.64 -30.46 12.22
CA LEU A 863 9.09 -30.96 13.49
C LEU A 863 9.38 -32.46 13.71
N LEU A 864 9.32 -33.26 12.65
CA LEU A 864 9.57 -34.70 12.72
C LEU A 864 11.06 -35.04 12.77
N GLY A 865 11.92 -34.21 12.18
CA GLY A 865 13.36 -34.48 12.09
C GLY A 865 14.05 -34.78 13.44
N PRO A 866 13.87 -33.93 14.48
CA PRO A 866 14.43 -34.16 15.82
C PRO A 866 13.93 -35.42 16.55
N ALA A 867 12.85 -36.05 16.09
CA ALA A 867 12.36 -37.32 16.63
C ALA A 867 12.82 -38.52 15.79
N VAL A 868 12.70 -38.43 14.46
CA VAL A 868 13.10 -39.52 13.53
C VAL A 868 14.62 -39.72 13.54
N GLY A 869 15.40 -38.65 13.64
CA GLY A 869 16.86 -38.71 13.67
C GLY A 869 17.38 -39.64 14.77
N PRO A 870 17.17 -39.35 16.05
CA PRO A 870 17.69 -40.19 17.14
C PRO A 870 17.18 -41.63 17.12
N ILE A 871 15.94 -41.89 16.67
CA ILE A 871 15.44 -43.28 16.49
C ILE A 871 16.30 -44.04 15.47
N ALA A 872 16.49 -43.47 14.27
CA ALA A 872 17.31 -44.09 13.23
C ALA A 872 18.79 -44.17 13.63
N GLY A 873 19.30 -43.12 14.28
CA GLY A 873 20.68 -43.04 14.78
C GLY A 873 20.99 -44.10 15.84
N GLY A 874 20.04 -44.39 16.74
CA GLY A 874 20.17 -45.42 17.76
C GLY A 874 20.39 -46.81 17.16
N PHE A 875 19.50 -47.25 16.27
CA PHE A 875 19.63 -48.56 15.62
C PHE A 875 20.83 -48.67 14.67
N ILE A 876 21.20 -47.59 13.97
CA ILE A 876 22.40 -47.59 13.11
C ILE A 876 23.68 -47.67 13.95
N ALA A 877 23.79 -46.88 15.02
CA ALA A 877 24.95 -46.90 15.90
C ALA A 877 25.07 -48.22 16.68
N GLU A 878 23.96 -48.83 17.07
CA GLU A 878 23.92 -50.14 17.75
C GLU A 878 24.35 -51.30 16.84
N ARG A 879 23.94 -51.29 15.56
CA ARG A 879 24.16 -52.41 14.63
C ARG A 879 25.36 -52.25 13.70
N THR A 880 25.96 -51.07 13.63
CA THR A 880 27.09 -50.78 12.72
C THR A 880 28.15 -49.92 13.42
N THR A 881 28.49 -48.74 12.90
CA THR A 881 29.38 -47.77 13.54
C THR A 881 28.75 -46.39 13.46
N TRP A 882 29.15 -45.46 14.34
CA TRP A 882 28.62 -44.08 14.30
C TRP A 882 28.86 -43.39 12.95
N ARG A 883 29.88 -43.80 12.18
CA ARG A 883 30.17 -43.26 10.83
C ARG A 883 29.02 -43.50 9.85
N TRP A 884 28.29 -44.61 9.99
CA TRP A 884 27.12 -44.92 9.17
C TRP A 884 25.93 -43.99 9.42
N VAL A 885 25.87 -43.28 10.56
CA VAL A 885 24.88 -42.20 10.75
C VAL A 885 25.06 -41.11 9.69
N PHE A 886 26.30 -40.76 9.38
CA PHE A 886 26.64 -39.78 8.34
C PHE A 886 26.51 -40.36 6.93
N TYR A 887 26.94 -41.60 6.69
CA TYR A 887 26.82 -42.19 5.36
C TYR A 887 25.37 -42.48 4.97
N ALA A 888 24.53 -43.01 5.86
CA ALA A 888 23.12 -43.29 5.57
C ALA A 888 22.33 -42.00 5.28
N THR A 889 22.56 -40.94 6.06
CA THR A 889 21.96 -39.63 5.80
C THR A 889 22.49 -38.98 4.53
N SER A 890 23.79 -39.09 4.21
CA SER A 890 24.34 -38.61 2.93
C SER A 890 23.85 -39.42 1.73
N ILE A 891 23.52 -40.71 1.86
CA ILE A 891 22.88 -41.49 0.79
C ILE A 891 21.44 -41.00 0.57
N ALA A 892 20.67 -40.84 1.66
CA ALA A 892 19.31 -40.31 1.58
C ALA A 892 19.29 -38.88 1.02
N ASP A 893 20.17 -38.01 1.49
CA ASP A 893 20.35 -36.65 0.98
C ASP A 893 20.84 -36.64 -0.46
N GLY A 894 21.78 -37.51 -0.84
CA GLY A 894 22.23 -37.66 -2.22
C GLY A 894 21.10 -38.04 -3.19
N ILE A 895 20.14 -38.86 -2.74
CA ILE A 895 18.92 -39.18 -3.51
C ILE A 895 18.00 -37.94 -3.59
N ILE A 896 17.77 -37.23 -2.48
CA ILE A 896 16.95 -35.99 -2.46
C ILE A 896 17.59 -34.91 -3.35
N GLN A 897 18.92 -34.76 -3.30
CA GLN A 897 19.74 -33.87 -4.10
C GLN A 897 19.66 -34.21 -5.60
N LEU A 898 19.72 -35.51 -5.97
CA LEU A 898 19.57 -35.95 -7.34
C LEU A 898 18.15 -35.68 -7.88
N VAL A 899 17.12 -36.02 -7.10
CA VAL A 899 15.72 -35.70 -7.44
C VAL A 899 15.53 -34.19 -7.56
N GLY A 900 16.12 -33.42 -6.65
CA GLY A 900 16.14 -31.97 -6.71
C GLY A 900 16.76 -31.44 -7.99
N LEU A 901 17.97 -31.88 -8.35
CA LEU A 901 18.67 -31.43 -9.56
C LEU A 901 17.89 -31.73 -10.85
N LEU A 902 17.16 -32.84 -10.89
CA LEU A 902 16.39 -33.26 -12.07
C LEU A 902 15.00 -32.58 -12.17
N TYR A 903 14.32 -32.36 -11.04
CA TYR A 903 12.91 -31.96 -11.03
C TYR A 903 12.61 -30.56 -10.45
N LEU A 904 13.47 -30.01 -9.58
CA LEU A 904 13.26 -28.69 -8.99
C LEU A 904 13.75 -27.60 -9.96
N ARG A 905 12.81 -26.87 -10.58
CA ARG A 905 13.09 -25.74 -11.47
C ARG A 905 12.99 -24.42 -10.72
N GLU A 906 13.70 -23.39 -11.19
CA GLU A 906 13.70 -22.06 -10.59
C GLU A 906 12.28 -21.51 -10.44
N THR A 907 11.97 -21.01 -9.23
CA THR A 907 10.63 -20.54 -8.84
C THR A 907 10.57 -19.02 -8.72
N TYR A 908 11.72 -18.35 -8.62
CA TYR A 908 11.75 -16.93 -8.37
C TYR A 908 11.47 -16.12 -9.64
N ALA A 909 10.26 -15.56 -9.74
CA ALA A 909 9.78 -14.81 -10.90
C ALA A 909 10.79 -13.76 -11.45
N PRO A 910 11.45 -12.91 -10.62
CA PRO A 910 12.47 -11.97 -11.11
C PRO A 910 13.68 -12.64 -11.75
N LYS A 911 14.11 -13.82 -11.27
CA LYS A 911 15.23 -14.57 -11.87
C LYS A 911 14.82 -15.22 -13.18
N VAL A 912 13.62 -15.78 -13.26
CA VAL A 912 13.09 -16.38 -14.50
C VAL A 912 12.97 -15.32 -15.60
N LEU A 913 12.34 -14.19 -15.30
CA LEU A 913 12.23 -13.05 -16.23
C LEU A 913 13.60 -12.49 -16.64
N ARG A 914 14.57 -12.42 -15.72
CA ARG A 914 15.94 -12.00 -16.04
C ARG A 914 16.61 -12.96 -17.02
N THR A 915 16.48 -14.27 -16.82
CA THR A 915 17.02 -15.27 -17.77
C THR A 915 16.30 -15.22 -19.12
N ARG A 916 14.99 -14.92 -19.14
CA ARG A 916 14.25 -14.61 -20.39
C ARG A 916 14.82 -13.37 -21.08
N ALA A 917 15.08 -12.27 -20.36
CA ALA A 917 15.69 -11.07 -20.91
C ALA A 917 17.11 -11.31 -21.43
N GLU A 918 17.95 -12.05 -20.69
CA GLU A 918 19.29 -12.46 -21.11
C GLU A 918 19.25 -13.34 -22.39
N LYS A 919 18.22 -14.16 -22.56
CA LYS A 919 17.99 -14.94 -23.78
C LYS A 919 17.55 -14.05 -24.96
N ILE A 920 16.56 -13.18 -24.76
CA ILE A 920 16.08 -12.24 -25.79
C ILE A 920 17.22 -11.32 -26.26
N ARG A 921 18.02 -10.76 -25.34
CA ARG A 921 19.23 -9.96 -25.66
C ARG A 921 20.21 -10.71 -26.58
N LYS A 922 20.39 -12.03 -26.37
CA LYS A 922 21.27 -12.88 -27.19
C LYS A 922 20.67 -13.24 -28.54
N GLU A 923 19.36 -13.47 -28.60
CA GLU A 923 18.65 -13.87 -29.84
C GLU A 923 18.40 -12.67 -30.77
N THR A 924 18.20 -11.47 -30.22
CA THR A 924 17.96 -10.24 -30.98
C THR A 924 19.21 -9.38 -31.21
N GLY A 925 20.27 -9.56 -30.40
CA GLY A 925 21.43 -8.67 -30.36
C GLY A 925 21.16 -7.31 -29.72
N ASP A 926 19.95 -7.08 -29.22
CA ASP A 926 19.48 -5.80 -28.70
C ASP A 926 19.64 -5.72 -27.17
N ALA A 927 20.52 -4.83 -26.71
CA ALA A 927 20.81 -4.62 -25.29
C ALA A 927 19.71 -3.83 -24.53
N SER A 928 18.71 -3.27 -25.23
CA SER A 928 17.66 -2.44 -24.62
C SER A 928 16.65 -3.23 -23.78
N TYR A 929 16.47 -4.54 -24.01
CA TYR A 929 15.56 -5.35 -23.22
C TYR A 929 15.96 -5.37 -21.74
N GLN A 930 15.07 -5.01 -20.82
CA GLN A 930 15.32 -5.00 -19.37
C GLN A 930 14.16 -5.54 -18.55
N THR A 931 14.44 -6.10 -17.38
CA THR A 931 13.43 -6.50 -16.40
C THR A 931 13.17 -5.41 -15.36
N GLU A 932 12.00 -5.43 -14.73
CA GLU A 932 11.64 -4.52 -13.64
C GLU A 932 12.61 -4.60 -12.45
N ALA A 933 13.13 -5.80 -12.15
CA ALA A 933 14.13 -6.01 -11.10
C ALA A 933 15.49 -5.39 -11.43
N GLU A 934 15.91 -5.38 -12.71
CA GLU A 934 17.11 -4.67 -13.15
C GLU A 934 16.92 -3.14 -13.07
N ARG A 935 15.70 -2.63 -13.38
CA ARG A 935 15.37 -1.20 -13.24
C ARG A 935 15.46 -0.67 -11.80
N GLN A 936 15.25 -1.51 -10.78
CA GLN A 936 15.35 -1.10 -9.37
C GLN A 936 16.79 -0.86 -8.87
N ASN A 937 17.81 -1.27 -9.63
CA ASN A 937 19.23 -0.90 -9.47
C ASN A 937 19.87 -1.04 -8.06
N LYS A 938 19.34 -1.95 -7.21
CA LYS A 938 19.87 -2.22 -5.85
C LYS A 938 21.15 -3.05 -5.91
N THR A 939 22.20 -2.64 -5.22
CA THR A 939 23.47 -3.38 -5.22
C THR A 939 23.49 -4.51 -4.17
N LEU A 940 24.25 -5.58 -4.45
CA LEU A 940 24.44 -6.72 -3.54
C LEU A 940 24.86 -6.31 -2.12
N PRO A 941 25.82 -5.37 -1.91
CA PRO A 941 26.18 -4.91 -0.57
C PRO A 941 25.02 -4.21 0.18
N GLU A 942 24.16 -3.46 -0.50
CA GLU A 942 23.04 -2.75 0.13
C GLU A 942 21.95 -3.71 0.61
N VAL A 943 21.63 -4.73 -0.20
CA VAL A 943 20.66 -5.77 0.16
C VAL A 943 21.17 -6.56 1.37
N LEU A 944 22.42 -7.06 1.32
CA LEU A 944 23.04 -7.79 2.43
C LEU A 944 23.16 -6.95 3.70
N ARG A 945 23.62 -5.69 3.59
CA ARG A 945 23.73 -4.76 4.73
C ARG A 945 22.38 -4.53 5.41
N THR A 946 21.31 -4.40 4.62
CA THR A 946 19.96 -4.19 5.15
C THR A 946 19.43 -5.44 5.85
N ALA A 947 19.64 -6.62 5.25
CA ALA A 947 19.22 -7.90 5.81
C ALA A 947 19.97 -8.27 7.10
N LEU A 948 21.27 -7.99 7.17
CA LEU A 948 22.11 -8.30 8.34
C LEU A 948 21.87 -7.35 9.51
N ILE A 949 21.79 -6.03 9.28
CA ILE A 949 21.72 -5.05 10.39
C ILE A 949 20.35 -5.03 11.09
N ARG A 950 19.25 -5.23 10.34
CA ARG A 950 17.89 -4.99 10.86
C ARG A 950 17.48 -5.97 11.99
N PRO A 951 17.73 -7.29 11.92
CA PRO A 951 17.43 -8.22 13.01
C PRO A 951 18.15 -7.86 14.32
N PHE A 952 19.45 -7.56 14.28
CA PHE A 952 20.20 -7.15 15.47
C PHE A 952 19.73 -5.81 16.04
N ARG A 953 19.36 -4.85 15.18
CA ARG A 953 18.75 -3.60 15.66
C ARG A 953 17.42 -3.83 16.36
N LEU A 954 16.57 -4.72 15.85
CA LEU A 954 15.32 -5.09 16.52
C LEU A 954 15.61 -5.76 17.86
N LEU A 955 16.52 -6.73 17.90
CA LEU A 955 16.91 -7.41 19.13
C LEU A 955 17.53 -6.46 20.18
N ALA A 956 18.31 -5.46 19.76
CA ALA A 956 18.93 -4.49 20.67
C ALA A 956 17.98 -3.39 21.16
N THR A 957 16.93 -3.05 20.41
CA THR A 957 16.10 -1.86 20.69
C THR A 957 14.65 -2.13 21.04
N GLN A 958 14.12 -3.34 20.83
CA GLN A 958 12.69 -3.62 20.97
C GLN A 958 12.39 -4.57 22.14
N PRO A 959 11.83 -4.09 23.26
CA PRO A 959 11.58 -4.92 24.45
C PRO A 959 10.67 -6.12 24.22
N ILE A 960 9.69 -6.00 23.30
CA ILE A 960 8.82 -7.12 22.89
C ILE A 960 9.62 -8.21 22.17
N VAL A 961 10.50 -7.83 21.24
CA VAL A 961 11.38 -8.77 20.53
C VAL A 961 12.35 -9.41 21.51
N GLN A 962 12.92 -8.66 22.45
CA GLN A 962 13.80 -9.17 23.50
C GLN A 962 13.10 -10.21 24.38
N ALA A 963 11.97 -9.86 25.00
CA ALA A 963 11.25 -10.76 25.90
C ALA A 963 10.84 -12.08 25.21
N LEU A 964 10.31 -11.98 23.99
CA LEU A 964 9.90 -13.17 23.23
C LEU A 964 11.08 -13.95 22.65
N ALA A 965 12.14 -13.29 22.19
CA ALA A 965 13.34 -13.99 21.72
C ALA A 965 14.06 -14.71 22.86
N ILE A 966 14.13 -14.13 24.06
CA ILE A 966 14.69 -14.76 25.26
C ILE A 966 13.86 -15.99 25.65
N TYR A 967 12.52 -15.87 25.69
CA TYR A 967 11.66 -17.01 26.01
C TYR A 967 11.76 -18.11 24.95
N MET A 968 11.74 -17.75 23.66
CA MET A 968 11.94 -18.70 22.56
C MET A 968 13.31 -19.38 22.64
N ALA A 969 14.37 -18.63 22.94
CA ALA A 969 15.71 -19.16 23.08
C ALA A 969 15.85 -20.12 24.26
N TYR A 970 15.33 -19.73 25.43
CA TYR A 970 15.31 -20.58 26.61
C TYR A 970 14.61 -21.93 26.34
N VAL A 971 13.41 -21.88 25.76
CA VAL A 971 12.58 -23.06 25.49
C VAL A 971 13.24 -24.02 24.49
N TYR A 972 13.91 -23.49 23.46
CA TYR A 972 14.67 -24.30 22.50
C TYR A 972 16.01 -24.81 23.05
N GLY A 973 16.67 -24.04 23.92
CA GLY A 973 17.88 -24.45 24.62
C GLY A 973 17.63 -25.64 25.53
N VAL A 974 16.58 -25.58 26.36
CA VAL A 974 16.13 -26.71 27.20
C VAL A 974 15.80 -27.94 26.35
N LEU A 975 15.15 -27.74 25.20
CA LEU A 975 14.87 -28.83 24.29
C LEU A 975 16.15 -29.51 23.81
N TYR A 976 17.15 -28.77 23.34
CA TYR A 976 18.39 -29.36 22.85
C TYR A 976 19.23 -29.97 23.97
N LEU A 977 19.22 -29.39 25.16
CA LEU A 977 19.79 -29.97 26.38
C LEU A 977 19.19 -31.33 26.69
N MET A 978 17.85 -31.41 26.76
CA MET A 978 17.18 -32.69 26.96
C MET A 978 17.50 -33.65 25.81
N SER A 979 17.47 -33.18 24.56
CA SER A 979 17.69 -34.03 23.38
C SER A 979 19.11 -34.60 23.30
N SER A 980 20.13 -33.94 23.86
CA SER A 980 21.52 -34.45 23.91
C SER A 980 21.78 -35.37 25.11
N THR A 981 21.03 -35.21 26.21
CA THR A 981 21.16 -36.08 27.41
C THR A 981 20.13 -37.21 27.48
N PHE A 982 19.07 -37.17 26.66
CA PHE A 982 18.04 -38.20 26.58
C PHE A 982 18.61 -39.62 26.41
N PRO A 983 19.57 -39.89 25.50
CA PRO A 983 20.10 -41.23 25.33
C PRO A 983 20.81 -41.72 26.58
N ALA A 984 21.52 -40.83 27.28
CA ALA A 984 22.26 -41.16 28.50
C ALA A 984 21.32 -41.49 29.68
N LEU A 985 20.08 -40.97 29.72
CA LEU A 985 19.10 -41.43 30.71
C LEU A 985 18.71 -42.89 30.46
N TRP A 986 18.47 -43.25 29.20
CA TRP A 986 18.00 -44.57 28.83
C TRP A 986 19.09 -45.63 28.87
N THR A 987 20.29 -45.33 28.36
CA THR A 987 21.39 -46.29 28.25
C THR A 987 22.34 -46.33 29.45
N SER A 988 22.23 -45.40 30.41
CA SER A 988 23.06 -45.45 31.62
C SER A 988 22.67 -46.65 32.51
N PRO A 989 23.64 -47.47 32.96
CA PRO A 989 23.42 -48.51 33.96
C PRO A 989 22.89 -48.00 35.31
N GLU A 990 23.06 -46.70 35.60
CA GLU A 990 22.57 -46.08 36.84
C GLU A 990 21.05 -45.86 36.86
N TYR A 991 20.39 -45.88 35.70
CA TYR A 991 18.97 -45.55 35.53
C TYR A 991 18.20 -46.69 34.85
N TYR A 992 17.97 -46.62 33.54
CA TYR A 992 17.10 -47.58 32.82
C TYR A 992 17.84 -48.72 32.11
N ASN A 993 19.14 -48.57 31.85
CA ASN A 993 20.02 -49.59 31.26
C ASN A 993 19.47 -50.27 29.98
N GLU A 994 18.80 -49.50 29.12
CA GLU A 994 18.29 -49.93 27.83
C GLU A 994 19.40 -49.99 26.77
N SER A 995 19.23 -50.81 25.73
CA SER A 995 20.16 -50.79 24.58
C SER A 995 20.00 -49.52 23.75
N THR A 996 21.03 -49.11 23.01
CA THR A 996 21.04 -47.84 22.27
C THR A 996 19.88 -47.70 21.26
N GLY A 997 19.44 -48.80 20.64
CA GLY A 997 18.27 -48.80 19.77
C GLY A 997 16.94 -48.67 20.53
N ILE A 998 16.80 -49.39 21.65
CA ILE A 998 15.60 -49.33 22.51
C ILE A 998 15.47 -47.92 23.14
N GLY A 999 16.55 -47.40 23.72
CA GLY A 999 16.61 -46.03 24.25
C GLY A 999 16.30 -44.97 23.20
N GLY A 1000 16.64 -45.24 21.92
CA GLY A 1000 16.26 -44.43 20.77
C GLY A 1000 14.74 -44.36 20.53
N LEU A 1001 13.97 -45.42 20.82
CA LEU A 1001 12.51 -45.42 20.65
C LEU A 1001 11.80 -44.44 21.59
N ASN A 1002 12.37 -44.10 22.74
CA ASN A 1002 11.77 -43.15 23.67
C ASN A 1002 11.59 -41.74 23.06
N TYR A 1003 12.34 -41.39 22.00
CA TYR A 1003 12.14 -40.13 21.24
C TYR A 1003 10.77 -40.04 20.55
N ILE A 1004 10.02 -41.15 20.44
CA ILE A 1004 8.60 -41.12 20.04
C ILE A 1004 7.78 -40.22 20.97
N SER A 1005 8.12 -40.12 22.25
CA SER A 1005 7.45 -39.20 23.19
C SER A 1005 7.56 -37.73 22.77
N LEU A 1006 8.76 -37.31 22.36
CA LEU A 1006 9.02 -35.96 21.83
C LEU A 1006 8.30 -35.74 20.49
N GLY A 1007 8.36 -36.72 19.58
CA GLY A 1007 7.66 -36.67 18.29
C GLY A 1007 6.14 -36.53 18.43
N LEU A 1008 5.53 -37.30 19.33
CA LEU A 1008 4.11 -37.20 19.67
C LEU A 1008 3.78 -35.85 20.32
N GLY A 1009 4.62 -35.36 21.24
CA GLY A 1009 4.46 -34.05 21.85
C GLY A 1009 4.45 -32.91 20.83
N TYR A 1010 5.37 -32.92 19.87
CA TYR A 1010 5.38 -31.94 18.77
C TYR A 1010 4.17 -32.06 17.86
N PHE A 1011 3.79 -33.27 17.48
CA PHE A 1011 2.65 -33.50 16.60
C PHE A 1011 1.36 -33.01 17.25
N LEU A 1012 1.06 -33.47 18.47
CA LEU A 1012 -0.12 -33.07 19.23
C LEU A 1012 -0.10 -31.56 19.51
N GLY A 1013 1.02 -31.02 20.00
CA GLY A 1013 1.15 -29.59 20.29
C GLY A 1013 0.92 -28.69 19.07
N SER A 1014 1.53 -29.03 17.93
CA SER A 1014 1.32 -28.30 16.67
C SER A 1014 -0.14 -28.36 16.19
N GLN A 1015 -0.74 -29.56 16.21
CA GLN A 1015 -2.12 -29.77 15.76
C GLN A 1015 -3.17 -29.11 16.67
N ILE A 1016 -2.94 -29.10 17.98
CA ILE A 1016 -3.79 -28.43 18.97
C ILE A 1016 -3.61 -26.91 18.86
N CYS A 1017 -2.37 -26.43 18.85
CA CYS A 1017 -2.04 -25.00 18.77
C CYS A 1017 -2.66 -24.36 17.53
N ALA A 1018 -2.43 -24.90 16.33
CA ALA A 1018 -2.96 -24.33 15.09
C ALA A 1018 -4.49 -24.12 15.15
N ARG A 1019 -5.24 -25.12 15.63
CA ARG A 1019 -6.71 -25.05 15.72
C ARG A 1019 -7.19 -24.10 16.81
N LEU A 1020 -6.60 -24.17 18.01
CA LEU A 1020 -7.03 -23.33 19.14
C LEU A 1020 -6.60 -21.87 18.99
N ASN A 1021 -5.43 -21.59 18.39
CA ASN A 1021 -4.91 -20.24 18.25
C ASN A 1021 -5.87 -19.38 17.41
N ASP A 1022 -6.32 -19.92 16.28
CA ASP A 1022 -7.26 -19.22 15.41
C ASP A 1022 -8.69 -19.21 15.94
N HIS A 1023 -9.10 -20.19 16.75
CA HIS A 1023 -10.39 -20.13 17.46
C HIS A 1023 -10.38 -19.02 18.52
N ILE A 1024 -9.35 -18.99 19.38
CA ILE A 1024 -9.20 -18.00 20.45
C ILE A 1024 -9.04 -16.59 19.87
N TYR A 1025 -8.21 -16.43 18.83
CA TYR A 1025 -8.03 -15.15 18.16
C TYR A 1025 -9.35 -14.62 17.58
N ARG A 1026 -10.11 -15.44 16.83
CA ARG A 1026 -11.44 -15.07 16.30
C ARG A 1026 -12.42 -14.68 17.42
N ARG A 1027 -12.45 -15.44 18.51
CA ARG A 1027 -13.33 -15.21 19.66
C ARG A 1027 -12.97 -13.97 20.49
N LEU A 1028 -11.69 -13.62 20.56
CA LEU A 1028 -11.24 -12.38 21.22
C LEU A 1028 -11.43 -11.17 20.31
N LYS A 1029 -11.22 -11.29 19.00
CA LYS A 1029 -11.53 -10.26 17.99
C LYS A 1029 -13.02 -9.91 17.99
N SER A 1030 -13.93 -10.90 18.01
CA SER A 1030 -15.37 -10.62 18.07
C SER A 1030 -15.81 -9.94 19.38
N ARG A 1031 -15.14 -10.22 20.50
CA ARG A 1031 -15.38 -9.55 21.79
C ARG A 1031 -14.83 -8.12 21.89
N HIS A 1032 -14.00 -7.67 20.95
CA HIS A 1032 -13.41 -6.32 20.92
C HIS A 1032 -13.84 -5.56 19.65
N ASN A 1033 -15.15 -5.55 19.37
CA ASN A 1033 -15.78 -4.83 18.26
C ASN A 1033 -15.10 -5.08 16.90
N GLY A 1034 -14.67 -6.31 16.63
CA GLY A 1034 -14.00 -6.68 15.38
C GLY A 1034 -12.53 -6.25 15.26
N THR A 1035 -11.97 -5.50 16.22
CA THR A 1035 -10.56 -5.09 16.18
C THR A 1035 -9.65 -6.25 16.57
N GLY A 1036 -8.71 -6.62 15.69
CA GLY A 1036 -7.70 -7.67 15.95
C GLY A 1036 -6.49 -7.10 16.68
N LYS A 1037 -5.94 -7.85 17.65
CA LYS A 1037 -4.73 -7.47 18.39
C LYS A 1037 -3.73 -8.63 18.46
N PRO A 1038 -2.41 -8.41 18.28
CA PRO A 1038 -1.39 -9.45 18.44
C PRO A 1038 -1.44 -10.14 19.81
N GLU A 1039 -1.82 -9.41 20.87
CA GLU A 1039 -1.98 -9.92 22.22
C GLU A 1039 -3.01 -11.06 22.32
N PHE A 1040 -3.94 -11.20 21.38
CA PHE A 1040 -4.88 -12.33 21.35
C PHE A 1040 -4.22 -13.68 21.05
N ARG A 1041 -2.94 -13.69 20.64
CA ARG A 1041 -2.10 -14.90 20.51
C ARG A 1041 -1.46 -15.34 21.84
N THR A 1042 -1.42 -14.50 22.88
CA THR A 1042 -0.75 -14.81 24.15
C THR A 1042 -1.46 -15.83 25.07
N PRO A 1043 -2.79 -16.08 25.02
CA PRO A 1043 -3.42 -17.05 25.93
C PRO A 1043 -2.88 -18.47 25.81
N LEU A 1044 -2.54 -18.93 24.59
CA LEU A 1044 -1.89 -20.23 24.40
C LEU A 1044 -0.41 -20.23 24.82
N LEU A 1045 0.26 -19.08 24.72
CA LEU A 1045 1.60 -18.90 25.26
C LEU A 1045 1.62 -19.07 26.79
N SER A 1046 0.57 -18.67 27.49
CA SER A 1046 0.37 -18.97 28.92
C SER A 1046 0.23 -20.47 29.21
N ILE A 1047 -0.41 -21.24 28.32
CA ILE A 1047 -0.51 -22.71 28.47
C ILE A 1047 0.88 -23.33 28.28
N ALA A 1048 1.63 -22.91 27.26
CA ALA A 1048 3.01 -23.35 27.04
C ALA A 1048 3.94 -23.05 28.24
N ALA A 1049 3.76 -21.89 28.88
CA ALA A 1049 4.48 -21.48 30.09
C ALA A 1049 4.24 -22.41 31.29
N ILE A 1050 3.12 -23.14 31.32
CA ILE A 1050 2.80 -24.14 32.36
C ILE A 1050 3.25 -25.54 31.92
N LEU A 1051 3.04 -25.91 30.65
CA LEU A 1051 3.40 -27.23 30.13
C LEU A 1051 4.91 -27.52 30.22
N ASN A 1052 5.76 -26.55 29.90
CA ASN A 1052 7.21 -26.72 29.94
C ASN A 1052 7.75 -27.09 31.35
N PRO A 1053 7.49 -26.33 32.43
CA PRO A 1053 7.95 -26.70 33.76
C PRO A 1053 7.27 -27.96 34.30
N VAL A 1054 5.99 -28.21 34.01
CA VAL A 1054 5.32 -29.45 34.39
C VAL A 1054 5.98 -30.67 33.73
N GLY A 1055 6.29 -30.58 32.43
CA GLY A 1055 7.02 -31.61 31.71
C GLY A 1055 8.42 -31.86 32.28
N LEU A 1056 9.16 -30.80 32.61
CA LEU A 1056 10.47 -30.87 33.26
C LEU A 1056 10.43 -31.51 34.65
N PHE A 1057 9.47 -31.13 35.50
CA PHE A 1057 9.32 -31.73 36.83
C PHE A 1057 8.98 -33.22 36.75
N ILE A 1058 8.04 -33.60 35.87
CA ILE A 1058 7.68 -35.01 35.65
C ILE A 1058 8.90 -35.77 35.12
N TYR A 1059 9.54 -35.30 34.05
CA TYR A 1059 10.72 -35.93 33.46
C TYR A 1059 11.84 -36.11 34.48
N GLY A 1060 12.24 -35.03 35.17
CA GLY A 1060 13.34 -35.04 36.12
C GLY A 1060 13.14 -35.96 37.32
N TRP A 1061 12.01 -35.83 38.02
CA TRP A 1061 11.78 -36.61 39.24
C TRP A 1061 11.44 -38.08 38.95
N THR A 1062 10.68 -38.38 37.89
CA THR A 1062 10.38 -39.78 37.54
C THR A 1062 11.59 -40.51 36.96
N ALA A 1063 12.51 -39.78 36.29
CA ALA A 1063 13.84 -40.28 35.98
C ALA A 1063 14.65 -40.56 37.26
N GLN A 1064 14.73 -39.59 38.18
CA GLN A 1064 15.50 -39.69 39.43
C GLN A 1064 15.07 -40.84 40.35
N THR A 1065 13.76 -41.15 40.39
CA THR A 1065 13.20 -42.20 41.24
C THR A 1065 13.03 -43.55 40.53
N HIS A 1066 13.55 -43.70 39.32
CA HIS A 1066 13.47 -44.93 38.51
C HIS A 1066 12.02 -45.46 38.38
N CYS A 1067 11.07 -44.56 38.12
CA CYS A 1067 9.69 -44.93 37.85
C CYS A 1067 9.58 -45.77 36.55
N HIS A 1068 8.41 -46.35 36.29
CA HIS A 1068 8.17 -47.02 35.01
C HIS A 1068 8.46 -46.09 33.82
N TRP A 1069 9.21 -46.56 32.81
CA TRP A 1069 9.75 -45.79 31.67
C TRP A 1069 8.75 -44.85 30.98
N ILE A 1070 7.46 -45.18 30.99
CA ILE A 1070 6.42 -44.32 30.41
C ILE A 1070 6.26 -42.97 31.15
N ALA A 1071 6.62 -42.88 32.42
CA ALA A 1071 6.47 -41.69 33.25
C ALA A 1071 7.38 -40.53 32.82
N PRO A 1072 8.71 -40.70 32.68
CA PRO A 1072 9.56 -39.64 32.13
C PRO A 1072 9.21 -39.34 30.66
N ASN A 1073 8.76 -40.32 29.88
CA ASN A 1073 8.24 -40.09 28.53
C ASN A 1073 6.99 -39.20 28.49
N ILE A 1074 6.08 -39.29 29.47
CA ILE A 1074 4.96 -38.35 29.59
C ILE A 1074 5.48 -36.94 29.88
N GLY A 1075 6.49 -36.79 30.75
CA GLY A 1075 7.15 -35.50 30.99
C GLY A 1075 7.80 -34.91 29.72
N ALA A 1076 8.52 -35.74 28.97
CA ALA A 1076 9.15 -35.40 27.71
C ALA A 1076 8.13 -34.95 26.65
N LEU A 1077 7.00 -35.67 26.53
CA LEU A 1077 5.88 -35.33 25.64
C LEU A 1077 5.27 -33.97 25.99
N LEU A 1078 5.00 -33.71 27.28
CA LEU A 1078 4.45 -32.43 27.74
C LEU A 1078 5.41 -31.26 27.49
N LEU A 1079 6.71 -31.47 27.69
CA LEU A 1079 7.75 -30.48 27.39
C LEU A 1079 7.86 -30.21 25.88
N ALA A 1080 7.84 -31.23 25.02
CA ALA A 1080 7.85 -31.06 23.57
C ALA A 1080 6.59 -30.33 23.06
N MET A 1081 5.42 -30.66 23.63
CA MET A 1081 4.15 -29.99 23.37
C MET A 1081 4.19 -28.50 23.77
N GLY A 1082 4.65 -28.18 24.97
CA GLY A 1082 4.83 -26.79 25.41
C GLY A 1082 5.86 -26.04 24.55
N ASN A 1083 6.93 -26.71 24.11
CA ASN A 1083 7.95 -26.15 23.22
C ASN A 1083 7.32 -25.64 21.92
N ILE A 1084 6.60 -26.49 21.20
CA ILE A 1084 6.04 -26.13 19.89
C ILE A 1084 4.91 -25.10 19.99
N VAL A 1085 4.06 -25.18 21.02
CA VAL A 1085 3.00 -24.18 21.27
C VAL A 1085 3.64 -22.80 21.49
N ALA A 1086 4.71 -22.71 22.30
CA ALA A 1086 5.43 -21.46 22.50
C ALA A 1086 6.04 -20.92 21.20
N MET A 1087 6.75 -21.77 20.43
CA MET A 1087 7.36 -21.40 19.15
C MET A 1087 6.33 -20.81 18.17
N GLN A 1088 5.20 -21.48 17.96
CA GLN A 1088 4.16 -21.04 17.03
C GLN A 1088 3.46 -19.77 17.50
N CYS A 1089 3.16 -19.64 18.79
CA CYS A 1089 2.58 -18.41 19.35
C CYS A 1089 3.53 -17.21 19.24
N ILE A 1090 4.83 -17.41 19.44
CA ILE A 1090 5.84 -16.34 19.32
C ILE A 1090 6.04 -15.94 17.85
N GLN A 1091 6.12 -16.90 16.93
CA GLN A 1091 6.27 -16.63 15.50
C GLN A 1091 5.05 -15.87 14.95
N THR A 1092 3.82 -16.33 15.26
CA THR A 1092 2.59 -15.63 14.86
C THR A 1092 2.49 -14.24 15.50
N TYR A 1093 2.85 -14.09 16.77
CA TYR A 1093 2.93 -12.76 17.40
C TYR A 1093 3.94 -11.83 16.72
N PHE A 1094 5.13 -12.31 16.31
CA PHE A 1094 6.09 -11.46 15.58
C PHE A 1094 5.57 -11.01 14.21
N VAL A 1095 4.81 -11.85 13.51
CA VAL A 1095 4.15 -11.46 12.25
C VAL A 1095 3.06 -10.41 12.51
N ASP A 1096 2.14 -10.68 13.45
CA ASP A 1096 1.02 -9.79 13.76
C ASP A 1096 1.48 -8.44 14.36
N ALA A 1097 2.53 -8.43 15.18
CA ALA A 1097 3.01 -7.23 15.89
C ALA A 1097 4.04 -6.41 15.09
N TYR A 1098 4.75 -6.99 14.13
CA TYR A 1098 5.79 -6.31 13.34
C TYR A 1098 5.55 -6.44 11.83
N THR A 1099 4.29 -6.37 11.37
CA THR A 1099 3.86 -6.62 9.97
C THR A 1099 4.85 -6.13 8.89
N ARG A 1100 5.25 -4.85 8.91
CA ARG A 1100 6.21 -4.24 7.95
C ARG A 1100 7.64 -4.81 8.01
N PHE A 1101 8.03 -5.40 9.13
CA PHE A 1101 9.37 -5.91 9.42
C PHE A 1101 9.38 -7.37 9.93
N ALA A 1102 8.33 -8.13 9.66
CA ALA A 1102 8.07 -9.44 10.26
C ALA A 1102 9.23 -10.42 10.04
N ALA A 1103 9.77 -10.49 8.81
CA ALA A 1103 10.94 -11.30 8.48
C ALA A 1103 12.17 -10.97 9.34
N SER A 1104 12.39 -9.69 9.67
CA SER A 1104 13.51 -9.28 10.52
C SER A 1104 13.29 -9.58 12.00
N ALA A 1105 12.03 -9.55 12.49
CA ALA A 1105 11.69 -9.98 13.84
C ALA A 1105 11.82 -11.50 14.01
N LEU A 1106 11.34 -12.28 13.04
CA LEU A 1106 11.50 -13.74 12.98
C LEU A 1106 12.98 -14.15 12.90
N ALA A 1107 13.80 -13.43 12.12
CA ALA A 1107 15.24 -13.65 12.06
C ALA A 1107 15.94 -13.34 13.40
N ALA A 1108 15.57 -12.23 14.07
CA ALA A 1108 16.12 -11.86 15.37
C ALA A 1108 15.85 -12.93 16.45
N GLY A 1109 14.61 -13.43 16.51
CA GLY A 1109 14.26 -14.53 17.40
C GLY A 1109 14.99 -15.83 17.03
N SER A 1110 15.03 -16.18 15.74
CA SER A 1110 15.67 -17.42 15.27
C SER A 1110 17.18 -17.45 15.52
N PHE A 1111 17.87 -16.32 15.41
CA PHE A 1111 19.27 -16.17 15.75
C PHE A 1111 19.54 -16.52 17.21
N LEU A 1112 18.84 -15.87 18.15
CA LEU A 1112 19.02 -16.10 19.59
C LEU A 1112 18.61 -17.53 19.99
N ARG A 1113 17.56 -18.06 19.35
CA ARG A 1113 17.10 -19.45 19.51
C ARG A 1113 18.17 -20.47 19.15
N SER A 1114 18.82 -20.30 18.00
CA SER A 1114 19.89 -21.20 17.55
C SER A 1114 21.13 -21.11 18.44
N ILE A 1115 21.48 -19.92 18.97
CA ILE A 1115 22.55 -19.77 19.96
C ILE A 1115 22.26 -20.53 21.26
N ALA A 1116 21.03 -20.46 21.78
CA ALA A 1116 20.68 -21.21 22.98
C ALA A 1116 20.64 -22.73 22.73
N GLY A 1117 20.15 -23.18 21.57
CA GLY A 1117 20.21 -24.59 21.16
C GLY A 1117 21.64 -25.12 21.00
N PHE A 1118 22.59 -24.25 20.66
CA PHE A 1118 24.03 -24.55 20.68
C PHE A 1118 24.60 -24.62 22.11
N GLY A 1119 24.32 -23.59 22.93
CA GLY A 1119 25.00 -23.39 24.22
C GLY A 1119 24.49 -24.27 25.35
N PHE A 1120 23.20 -24.61 25.38
CA PHE A 1120 22.59 -25.35 26.50
C PHE A 1120 23.11 -26.80 26.65
N PRO A 1121 23.31 -27.59 25.57
CA PRO A 1121 23.96 -28.89 25.66
C PRO A 1121 25.34 -28.87 26.31
N LEU A 1122 26.12 -27.80 26.14
CA LEU A 1122 27.52 -27.72 26.57
C LEU A 1122 27.71 -27.81 28.09
N PHE A 1123 26.76 -27.30 28.88
CA PHE A 1123 26.80 -27.37 30.35
C PHE A 1123 25.99 -28.54 30.93
N ALA A 1124 25.23 -29.26 30.09
CA ALA A 1124 24.29 -30.29 30.54
C ALA A 1124 24.94 -31.44 31.34
N PRO A 1125 26.12 -31.99 30.95
CA PRO A 1125 26.76 -33.07 31.70
C PRO A 1125 27.14 -32.63 33.12
N TYR A 1126 27.77 -31.47 33.28
CA TYR A 1126 28.17 -30.93 34.58
C TYR A 1126 26.97 -30.64 35.49
N MET A 1127 25.88 -30.12 34.91
CA MET A 1127 24.62 -29.88 35.61
C MET A 1127 24.05 -31.20 36.17
N TYR A 1128 23.99 -32.27 35.36
CA TYR A 1128 23.46 -33.56 35.80
C TYR A 1128 24.42 -34.36 36.68
N GLN A 1129 25.74 -34.21 36.53
CA GLN A 1129 26.73 -34.77 37.46
C GLN A 1129 26.61 -34.16 38.87
N THR A 1130 26.23 -32.87 38.97
CA THR A 1130 26.16 -32.14 40.25
C THR A 1130 24.77 -32.18 40.89
N LEU A 1131 23.70 -32.10 40.09
CA LEU A 1131 22.31 -31.96 40.57
C LEU A 1131 21.44 -33.20 40.29
N HIS A 1132 21.95 -34.18 39.54
CA HIS A 1132 21.20 -35.33 39.01
C HIS A 1132 19.94 -34.91 38.22
N TYR A 1133 19.17 -35.87 37.71
CA TYR A 1133 18.00 -35.55 36.86
C TYR A 1133 16.90 -34.80 37.60
N GLY A 1134 16.69 -35.08 38.89
CA GLY A 1134 15.65 -34.45 39.72
C GLY A 1134 15.86 -32.95 39.91
N TRP A 1135 16.96 -32.55 40.57
CA TRP A 1135 17.24 -31.13 40.81
C TRP A 1135 17.73 -30.39 39.55
N GLY A 1136 18.44 -31.06 38.64
CA GLY A 1136 18.84 -30.48 37.36
C GLY A 1136 17.65 -30.00 36.52
N ASN A 1137 16.63 -30.85 36.33
CA ASN A 1137 15.41 -30.43 35.63
C ASN A 1137 14.52 -29.52 36.48
N SER A 1138 14.57 -29.59 37.81
CA SER A 1138 13.86 -28.63 38.67
C SER A 1138 14.41 -27.21 38.54
N LEU A 1139 15.73 -27.04 38.46
CA LEU A 1139 16.37 -25.74 38.16
C LEU A 1139 15.91 -25.20 36.81
N LEU A 1140 15.86 -26.05 35.77
CA LEU A 1140 15.29 -25.67 34.49
C LEU A 1140 13.80 -25.32 34.60
N ALA A 1141 13.00 -26.08 35.35
CA ALA A 1141 11.58 -25.77 35.55
C ALA A 1141 11.37 -24.41 36.21
N PHE A 1142 12.15 -24.06 37.25
CA PHE A 1142 12.09 -22.75 37.89
C PHE A 1142 12.51 -21.61 36.97
N LEU A 1143 13.55 -21.78 36.15
CA LEU A 1143 13.93 -20.80 35.13
C LEU A 1143 12.87 -20.68 34.02
N SER A 1144 12.23 -21.79 33.62
CA SER A 1144 11.10 -21.79 32.70
C SER A 1144 9.88 -21.05 33.26
N ILE A 1145 9.64 -21.11 34.58
CA ILE A 1145 8.61 -20.33 35.25
C ILE A 1145 8.99 -18.85 35.25
N LEU A 1146 10.21 -18.52 35.68
CA LEU A 1146 10.73 -17.16 35.79
C LEU A 1146 10.72 -16.40 34.45
N ILE A 1147 11.03 -17.06 33.34
CA ILE A 1147 11.03 -16.47 32.00
C ILE A 1147 9.66 -16.60 31.33
N GLY A 1148 9.06 -17.78 31.40
CA GLY A 1148 7.88 -18.14 30.62
C GLY A 1148 6.56 -17.64 31.17
N VAL A 1149 6.37 -17.56 32.49
CA VAL A 1149 5.09 -17.10 33.07
C VAL A 1149 4.94 -15.57 32.99
N PRO A 1150 5.98 -14.75 33.24
CA PRO A 1150 5.86 -13.30 33.08
C PRO A 1150 5.65 -12.85 31.64
N ALA A 1151 6.23 -13.52 30.62
CA ALA A 1151 6.18 -13.03 29.24
C ALA A 1151 4.74 -12.87 28.66
N PRO A 1152 3.83 -13.87 28.75
CA PRO A 1152 2.43 -13.71 28.34
C PRO A 1152 1.68 -12.64 29.14
N ILE A 1153 1.89 -12.57 30.46
CA ILE A 1153 1.22 -11.61 31.35
C ILE A 1153 1.67 -10.18 31.03
N PHE A 1154 2.97 -10.00 30.82
CA PHE A 1154 3.59 -8.74 30.43
C PHE A 1154 3.07 -8.25 29.08
N LEU A 1155 2.97 -9.14 28.08
CA LEU A 1155 2.40 -8.79 26.77
C LEU A 1155 0.90 -8.52 26.84
N TRP A 1156 0.13 -9.31 27.59
CA TRP A 1156 -1.31 -9.08 27.75
C TRP A 1156 -1.62 -7.73 28.44
N LYS A 1157 -0.79 -7.31 29.42
CA LYS A 1157 -1.02 -6.09 30.20
C LYS A 1157 -0.32 -4.84 29.63
N TYR A 1158 0.84 -4.99 29.01
CA TYR A 1158 1.69 -3.88 28.55
C TYR A 1158 2.06 -3.95 27.06
N GLY A 1159 1.73 -5.02 26.34
CA GLY A 1159 2.08 -5.23 24.93
C GLY A 1159 1.63 -4.07 24.04
N GLU A 1160 0.37 -3.66 24.12
CA GLU A 1160 -0.16 -2.55 23.32
C GLU A 1160 0.58 -1.22 23.59
N ARG A 1161 0.92 -0.95 24.86
CA ARG A 1161 1.70 0.24 25.23
C ARG A 1161 3.12 0.18 24.66
N LEU A 1162 3.75 -1.00 24.68
CA LEU A 1162 5.10 -1.21 24.16
C LEU A 1162 5.15 -1.23 22.63
N ARG A 1163 4.07 -1.67 21.94
CA ARG A 1163 3.91 -1.52 20.49
C ARG A 1163 3.81 -0.05 20.10
N LYS A 1164 2.98 0.74 20.80
CA LYS A 1164 2.87 2.20 20.60
C LYS A 1164 4.17 2.97 20.86
N MET A 1165 5.04 2.45 21.74
CA MET A 1165 6.38 2.99 22.00
C MET A 1165 7.44 2.51 20.99
N SER A 1166 7.13 1.52 20.15
CA SER A 1166 8.04 0.96 19.15
C SER A 1166 7.95 1.73 17.83
N PRO A 1167 9.08 2.16 17.23
CA PRO A 1167 9.09 2.69 15.87
C PRO A 1167 9.05 1.59 14.78
N TYR A 1168 8.93 0.31 15.16
CA TYR A 1168 8.91 -0.83 14.23
C TYR A 1168 7.67 -1.71 14.35
N ALA A 1169 6.96 -1.69 15.48
CA ALA A 1169 5.73 -2.47 15.66
C ALA A 1169 4.52 -1.79 15.00
N ALA A 1170 3.50 -2.58 14.67
CA ALA A 1170 2.20 -2.09 14.25
C ALA A 1170 1.30 -1.84 15.47
N GLY A 1171 0.60 -0.69 15.47
CA GLY A 1171 -0.45 -0.31 16.44
C GLY A 1171 -0.02 0.57 17.61
#